data_AF-A0A0P7B488-F1
#
_entry.id   AF-A0A0P7B488-F1
#
_cell.length_a   1.000
_cell.length_b   1.000
_cell.length_c   1.000
_cell.angle_alpha   90.00
_cell.angle_beta   90.00
_cell.angle_gamma   90.00
#
_symmetry.space_group_name_H-M   'P 1'
#
loop_
_entity.id
_entity.type
_entity.pdbx_description
1 polymer ?
#
loop_
_entity_poly.entity_id
_entity_poly.type
_entity_poly.pdbx_seq_one_letter_code
_entity_poly.pdbx_strand_id
1 'polypeptide(L)'
;MQLTWDLGMDHVRSWVLVGDYELGDRFDRPFVWSSTVVTGLSEAATAPPPYDASAHPHVDVDADATSMSHPSTPDSWLSPSSSSSSPPAMESLHGVPEGVYDALVPKNADIRRIFNDGRHTWQDFFRQALALPRGAFPAGLDPAIMFKNMPSLPDTLPPKGVLAGAPHWSVPDPDVTEPPPDQDFDLSRVTGTTKYFRLAYPDPIECCISSDPSACHYGNPPSANVGASNAPQGLAILTMCWSYIFSTRLLHLQGRKAHYTDKCLRPFPMNAVGELAHNEILLQLPAEASAPLVQWLCAILAPKPGWAADSNGGPFSPWAACCTGDFQVVVATQQQVFFHPDAEAPTDAQATELLIELCNLFGIAHEPLQVNGSVQLSPIKAAFLATLGIPFYRMAKMQPRFPKPYLVVNKDPVLDNNLPKAIHGYTADLKYYMTLSMHQWSLGPVLWSIFWQPDIQCNLVSPWLAAINSVIRPALDGCDFEMLAKVFASRRPRIALWWHGLFLLGNPKILDLIRNYLDTLDEGCSYDTLARPDIVAAAWTGAPQSFLDDQASRNYAGLDDLVPRADLLQHRHTLTLRDPWPLFYGWRPFGSVLKDSIEPDLYPWLERGHRRDYQQWTWWAKDGTIKAPLISTGFRQETNRFDGTVPDKLAIIPAPDSFVPLPPSINVPLAPSKRATLQMIAHSLGNIVGERSVSTAVIRGLGKNHPWLEGWTPI
;
A
#
# COMPACT_ATOMS: atom_id res chain seq x y z
N MET A 1 -16.50 25.47 26.61
CA MET A 1 -16.22 24.68 25.40
C MET A 1 -15.11 25.29 24.55
N GLN A 2 -15.16 26.58 24.20
CA GLN A 2 -14.16 27.22 23.33
C GLN A 2 -12.77 27.40 23.98
N LEU A 3 -12.68 27.86 25.24
CA LEU A 3 -11.38 27.98 25.94
C LEU A 3 -10.68 26.64 26.22
N THR A 4 -11.46 25.58 26.49
CA THR A 4 -10.96 24.20 26.66
C THR A 4 -10.50 23.57 25.34
N TRP A 5 -10.99 24.09 24.21
CA TRP A 5 -10.60 23.68 22.86
C TRP A 5 -9.25 24.29 22.46
N ASP A 6 -9.02 25.55 22.81
CA ASP A 6 -7.76 26.25 22.53
C ASP A 6 -6.60 25.77 23.44
N LEU A 7 -6.87 25.48 24.72
CA LEU A 7 -5.89 24.91 25.65
C LEU A 7 -5.49 23.47 25.30
N GLY A 8 -6.40 22.67 24.73
CA GLY A 8 -6.10 21.32 24.21
C GLY A 8 -5.22 21.36 22.96
N MET A 9 -5.42 22.35 22.09
CA MET A 9 -4.58 22.60 20.91
C MET A 9 -3.16 23.06 21.29
N ASP A 10 -3.02 23.87 22.33
CA ASP A 10 -1.71 24.32 22.83
C ASP A 10 -0.97 23.22 23.60
N HIS A 11 -1.68 22.32 24.29
CA HIS A 11 -1.06 21.16 24.93
C HIS A 11 -0.61 20.12 23.89
N VAL A 12 -1.40 19.84 22.84
CA VAL A 12 -1.00 18.95 21.73
C VAL A 12 0.12 19.59 20.89
N ARG A 13 0.10 20.90 20.67
CA ARG A 13 1.23 21.63 20.07
C ARG A 13 2.48 21.53 20.95
N SER A 14 2.37 21.76 22.26
CA SER A 14 3.48 21.65 23.22
C SER A 14 4.05 20.21 23.26
N TRP A 15 3.18 19.20 23.28
CA TRP A 15 3.58 17.78 23.27
C TRP A 15 4.26 17.35 21.96
N VAL A 16 3.83 17.91 20.82
CA VAL A 16 4.43 17.69 19.49
C VAL A 16 5.73 18.49 19.30
N LEU A 17 5.89 19.62 19.99
CA LEU A 17 7.02 20.56 19.86
C LEU A 17 8.17 20.29 20.86
N VAL A 18 7.93 19.69 22.04
CA VAL A 18 8.96 19.57 23.10
C VAL A 18 9.85 18.31 23.00
N GLY A 19 9.50 17.31 22.20
CA GLY A 19 10.51 16.45 21.55
C GLY A 19 11.56 15.72 22.42
N ASP A 20 11.17 14.99 23.47
CA ASP A 20 12.07 14.05 24.16
C ASP A 20 11.92 12.61 23.63
N TYR A 21 12.18 12.39 22.34
CA TYR A 21 12.45 11.04 21.82
C TYR A 21 13.56 11.07 20.78
N GLU A 22 14.72 10.52 21.13
CA GLU A 22 15.67 10.00 20.15
C GLU A 22 14.98 8.88 19.36
N LEU A 23 14.58 9.21 18.12
CA LEU A 23 13.89 8.33 17.19
C LEU A 23 14.86 7.29 16.60
N GLY A 24 15.25 6.30 17.40
CA GLY A 24 15.88 5.07 16.91
C GLY A 24 14.84 4.08 16.35
N ASP A 25 15.16 3.41 15.24
CA ASP A 25 14.64 2.17 14.58
C ASP A 25 13.20 1.64 14.77
N ARG A 26 12.31 2.31 15.50
CA ARG A 26 11.00 1.80 15.92
C ARG A 26 9.82 2.33 15.09
N PHE A 27 10.07 2.87 13.90
CA PHE A 27 9.02 3.34 12.99
C PHE A 27 8.29 2.21 12.24
N ASP A 28 8.72 0.95 12.38
CA ASP A 28 7.99 -0.24 11.90
C ASP A 28 6.72 -0.54 12.73
N ARG A 29 6.43 0.29 13.75
CA ARG A 29 5.27 0.16 14.61
C ARG A 29 4.31 1.33 14.37
N PRO A 30 3.00 1.09 14.16
CA PRO A 30 2.04 2.16 14.38
C PRO A 30 2.19 2.66 15.82
N PHE A 31 2.07 3.97 16.02
CA PHE A 31 1.93 4.54 17.36
C PHE A 31 0.68 3.92 18.00
N VAL A 32 0.89 2.99 18.93
CA VAL A 32 -0.17 2.45 19.77
C VAL A 32 -0.58 3.55 20.74
N TRP A 33 -1.80 4.06 20.63
CA TRP A 33 -2.37 4.92 21.66
C TRP A 33 -2.73 4.05 22.86
N SER A 34 -2.05 4.25 23.99
CA SER A 34 -2.53 3.73 25.28
C SER A 34 -3.71 4.59 25.73
N SER A 35 -4.84 3.94 26.00
CA SER A 35 -6.06 4.52 26.52
C SER A 35 -5.85 5.21 27.88
N THR A 36 -5.94 6.54 27.94
CA THR A 36 -6.53 7.25 29.08
C THR A 36 -6.92 8.67 28.64
N VAL A 37 -8.19 8.86 28.27
CA VAL A 37 -8.83 10.18 28.41
C VAL A 37 -10.01 9.94 29.35
N VAL A 38 -9.75 10.16 30.63
CA VAL A 38 -10.78 10.37 31.63
C VAL A 38 -11.54 11.62 31.20
N THR A 39 -12.86 11.47 31.07
CA THR A 39 -13.79 12.58 30.89
C THR A 39 -13.56 13.60 32.00
N GLY A 40 -13.20 14.83 31.62
CA GLY A 40 -12.93 15.92 32.55
C GLY A 40 -14.19 16.37 33.26
N LEU A 41 -14.54 15.70 34.36
CA LEU A 41 -15.40 16.17 35.43
C LEU A 41 -15.01 15.43 36.73
N SER A 42 -13.97 15.88 37.41
CA SER A 42 -13.87 15.95 38.88
C SER A 42 -12.43 16.31 39.30
N GLU A 43 -12.33 17.02 40.42
CA GLU A 43 -11.11 17.42 41.16
C GLU A 43 -10.55 18.82 40.82
N ALA A 44 -11.35 19.80 41.22
CA ALA A 44 -10.82 21.05 41.74
C ALA A 44 -10.31 20.85 43.18
N ALA A 45 -9.22 21.56 43.49
CA ALA A 45 -8.70 21.88 44.81
C ALA A 45 -7.97 20.76 45.59
N THR A 46 -6.64 20.76 45.52
CA THR A 46 -5.78 21.35 46.59
C THR A 46 -4.31 21.16 46.21
N ALA A 47 -3.60 22.27 46.03
CA ALA A 47 -2.14 22.30 46.05
C ALA A 47 -1.69 23.04 47.31
N PRO A 48 -0.60 22.60 47.97
CA PRO A 48 0.34 23.51 48.59
C PRO A 48 1.65 23.59 47.78
N PRO A 49 2.36 24.74 47.80
CA PRO A 49 3.49 25.04 46.93
C PRO A 49 4.82 24.47 47.45
N PRO A 50 5.92 24.54 46.66
CA PRO A 50 7.15 23.78 46.90
C PRO A 50 8.07 24.48 47.89
N TYR A 51 8.96 23.72 48.54
CA TYR A 51 10.09 24.26 49.27
C TYR A 51 11.41 23.67 48.76
N ASP A 52 12.34 24.60 48.58
CA ASP A 52 13.69 24.45 48.09
C ASP A 52 14.67 23.85 49.11
N ALA A 53 15.71 23.23 48.53
CA ALA A 53 17.12 23.18 48.95
C ALA A 53 17.59 22.51 50.24
N SER A 54 18.63 21.67 50.01
CA SER A 54 19.83 21.42 50.82
C SER A 54 19.75 20.46 52.03
N ALA A 55 20.49 19.34 51.93
CA ALA A 55 21.59 18.99 52.86
C ALA A 55 22.07 17.53 52.64
N HIS A 56 23.37 17.38 52.35
CA HIS A 56 24.16 16.17 52.65
C HIS A 56 24.28 16.01 54.19
N PRO A 57 24.52 14.78 54.73
CA PRO A 57 25.89 14.26 54.81
C PRO A 57 26.07 12.74 54.65
N HIS A 58 27.29 12.42 54.20
CA HIS A 58 28.15 11.25 54.44
C HIS A 58 27.67 10.16 55.42
N VAL A 59 27.88 8.90 55.01
CA VAL A 59 28.73 7.93 55.74
C VAL A 59 29.48 7.06 54.72
N ASP A 60 30.80 7.05 54.85
CA ASP A 60 31.83 6.28 54.12
C ASP A 60 32.01 4.84 54.67
N VAL A 61 32.97 4.12 54.06
CA VAL A 61 33.76 2.95 54.55
C VAL A 61 33.22 1.59 54.06
N ASP A 62 33.92 0.69 53.36
CA ASP A 62 35.26 0.53 52.77
C ASP A 62 35.11 -0.57 51.70
N ALA A 63 35.61 -0.46 50.46
CA ALA A 63 36.99 -0.72 50.01
C ALA A 63 37.54 -2.13 50.33
N ASP A 64 37.57 -3.02 49.33
CA ASP A 64 38.79 -3.78 49.06
C ASP A 64 38.90 -4.15 47.58
N ALA A 65 40.14 -4.07 47.07
CA ALA A 65 40.47 -3.96 45.66
C ALA A 65 41.34 -5.13 45.16
N THR A 66 41.65 -5.07 43.86
CA THR A 66 42.65 -5.84 43.06
C THR A 66 42.24 -7.26 42.63
N SER A 67 42.46 -7.74 41.39
CA SER A 67 43.32 -7.29 40.29
C SER A 67 42.89 -7.83 38.90
N MET A 68 43.16 -7.02 37.86
CA MET A 68 43.63 -7.34 36.50
C MET A 68 43.16 -8.60 35.73
N SER A 69 42.51 -8.39 34.57
CA SER A 69 43.00 -8.73 33.20
C SER A 69 41.86 -8.75 32.15
N HIS A 70 42.09 -8.11 31.00
CA HIS A 70 41.31 -8.28 29.75
C HIS A 70 41.97 -9.36 28.86
N PRO A 71 41.41 -9.78 27.71
CA PRO A 71 40.04 -10.14 27.37
C PRO A 71 39.99 -11.54 26.67
N SER A 72 38.86 -12.26 26.70
CA SER A 72 38.64 -13.39 25.78
C SER A 72 37.14 -13.67 25.62
N THR A 73 36.69 -13.70 24.37
CA THR A 73 35.42 -14.28 23.90
C THR A 73 35.21 -15.70 24.47
N PRO A 74 33.95 -16.13 24.62
CA PRO A 74 33.52 -17.17 23.69
C PRO A 74 32.08 -17.04 23.20
N ASP A 75 31.92 -17.44 21.94
CA ASP A 75 30.69 -17.89 21.31
C ASP A 75 29.87 -18.82 22.20
N SER A 76 28.56 -18.61 22.25
CA SER A 76 27.58 -19.66 22.57
C SER A 76 26.21 -19.23 22.07
N TRP A 77 25.90 -19.67 20.86
CA TRP A 77 24.59 -19.62 20.23
C TRP A 77 23.60 -20.42 21.06
N LEU A 78 22.50 -19.80 21.49
CA LEU A 78 21.33 -20.51 22.00
C LEU A 78 20.46 -20.94 20.82
N SER A 79 20.45 -22.25 20.56
CA SER A 79 19.50 -22.91 19.67
C SER A 79 18.06 -22.71 20.19
N PRO A 80 17.08 -22.41 19.32
CA PRO A 80 15.68 -22.44 19.72
C PRO A 80 15.20 -23.89 19.80
N SER A 81 14.69 -24.27 20.97
CA SER A 81 13.99 -25.53 21.20
C SER A 81 12.78 -25.63 20.27
N SER A 82 12.80 -26.64 19.41
CA SER A 82 11.71 -27.03 18.52
C SER A 82 10.53 -27.59 19.33
N SER A 83 9.52 -26.76 19.62
CA SER A 83 8.19 -27.25 19.96
C SER A 83 7.43 -27.51 18.66
N SER A 84 7.31 -28.78 18.27
CA SER A 84 6.41 -29.22 17.22
C SER A 84 4.96 -29.10 17.70
N SER A 85 4.38 -27.91 17.62
CA SER A 85 2.94 -27.75 17.67
C SER A 85 2.39 -27.97 16.27
N SER A 86 1.58 -29.02 16.09
CA SER A 86 0.72 -29.16 14.91
C SER A 86 -0.07 -27.87 14.70
N PRO A 87 -0.26 -27.40 13.46
CA PRO A 87 -1.09 -26.22 13.22
C PRO A 87 -2.49 -26.47 13.79
N PRO A 88 -3.11 -25.50 14.48
CA PRO A 88 -4.46 -25.67 15.01
C PRO A 88 -5.41 -26.05 13.87
N ALA A 89 -6.30 -27.01 14.12
CA ALA A 89 -7.31 -27.42 13.15
C ALA A 89 -8.13 -26.19 12.73
N MET A 90 -8.13 -25.89 11.44
CA MET A 90 -8.76 -24.70 10.90
C MET A 90 -10.28 -24.83 10.99
N GLU A 91 -10.91 -24.04 11.86
CA GLU A 91 -12.36 -24.08 12.09
C GLU A 91 -13.14 -23.75 10.81
N SER A 92 -14.16 -24.56 10.52
CA SER A 92 -15.05 -24.39 9.36
C SER A 92 -16.26 -23.52 9.70
N LEU A 93 -16.68 -22.68 8.76
CA LEU A 93 -17.93 -21.95 8.87
C LEU A 93 -19.11 -22.90 8.61
N HIS A 94 -19.94 -23.09 9.63
CA HIS A 94 -21.22 -23.77 9.52
C HIS A 94 -22.35 -22.77 9.68
N GLY A 95 -23.29 -22.76 8.72
CA GLY A 95 -24.47 -21.92 8.79
C GLY A 95 -25.59 -22.57 9.60
N VAL A 96 -26.57 -21.76 9.99
CA VAL A 96 -27.78 -22.28 10.65
C VAL A 96 -28.73 -22.93 9.64
N PRO A 97 -29.53 -23.94 10.05
CA PRO A 97 -30.57 -24.53 9.22
C PRO A 97 -31.63 -23.50 8.79
N GLU A 98 -32.32 -23.79 7.69
CA GLU A 98 -33.47 -22.99 7.26
C GLU A 98 -34.55 -23.00 8.36
N GLY A 99 -35.02 -21.81 8.77
CA GLY A 99 -36.01 -21.65 9.84
C GLY A 99 -35.44 -21.39 11.23
N VAL A 100 -34.13 -21.55 11.44
CA VAL A 100 -33.44 -21.11 12.65
C VAL A 100 -32.91 -19.69 12.44
N TYR A 101 -33.13 -18.83 13.43
CA TYR A 101 -32.58 -17.47 13.44
C TYR A 101 -31.41 -17.39 14.42
N ASP A 102 -30.28 -16.91 13.92
CA ASP A 102 -29.13 -16.52 14.71
C ASP A 102 -28.73 -15.10 14.32
N ALA A 103 -28.35 -14.29 15.30
CA ALA A 103 -28.07 -12.88 15.12
C ALA A 103 -26.76 -12.62 14.34
N LEU A 104 -25.80 -13.55 14.40
CA LEU A 104 -24.47 -13.40 13.81
C LEU A 104 -24.21 -14.44 12.71
N VAL A 105 -24.67 -15.67 12.90
CA VAL A 105 -24.38 -16.80 12.01
C VAL A 105 -25.33 -16.78 10.80
N PRO A 106 -24.81 -16.76 9.56
CA PRO A 106 -25.64 -16.76 8.36
C PRO A 106 -26.32 -18.12 8.13
N LYS A 107 -27.34 -18.15 7.27
CA LYS A 107 -28.01 -19.38 6.87
C LYS A 107 -27.15 -20.21 5.92
N ASN A 108 -27.36 -21.52 5.94
CA ASN A 108 -26.68 -22.43 5.01
C ASN A 108 -26.99 -22.12 3.53
N ALA A 109 -28.22 -21.68 3.18
CA ALA A 109 -28.51 -21.27 1.81
C ALA A 109 -27.72 -20.03 1.38
N ASP A 110 -27.52 -19.06 2.27
CA ASP A 110 -26.73 -17.86 1.97
C ASP A 110 -25.25 -18.20 1.76
N ILE A 111 -24.69 -19.08 2.60
CA ILE A 111 -23.31 -19.58 2.43
C ILE A 111 -23.14 -20.24 1.06
N ARG A 112 -24.06 -21.14 0.68
CA ARG A 112 -24.03 -21.82 -0.63
C ARG A 112 -24.12 -20.83 -1.79
N ARG A 113 -25.10 -19.92 -1.73
CA ARG A 113 -25.30 -18.88 -2.75
C ARG A 113 -24.04 -18.05 -2.94
N ILE A 114 -23.52 -17.45 -1.87
CA ILE A 114 -22.35 -16.56 -1.96
C ILE A 114 -21.12 -17.31 -2.48
N PHE A 115 -20.89 -18.54 -2.04
CA PHE A 115 -19.77 -19.33 -2.54
C PHE A 115 -19.91 -19.63 -4.03
N ASN A 116 -21.08 -20.14 -4.47
CA ASN A 116 -21.27 -20.55 -5.86
C ASN A 116 -21.28 -19.35 -6.82
N ASP A 117 -21.95 -18.25 -6.46
CA ASP A 117 -21.96 -17.01 -7.25
C ASP A 117 -20.57 -16.38 -7.30
N GLY A 118 -19.85 -16.36 -6.18
CA GLY A 118 -18.46 -15.89 -6.13
C GLY A 118 -17.55 -16.74 -7.00
N ARG A 119 -17.68 -18.07 -6.94
CA ARG A 119 -16.87 -18.99 -7.74
C ARG A 119 -17.15 -18.78 -9.22
N HIS A 120 -18.41 -18.67 -9.62
CA HIS A 120 -18.80 -18.45 -11.00
C HIS A 120 -18.28 -17.09 -11.53
N THR A 121 -18.40 -16.04 -10.71
CA THR A 121 -17.88 -14.70 -11.00
C THR A 121 -16.36 -14.72 -11.23
N TRP A 122 -15.60 -15.31 -10.32
CA TRP A 122 -14.14 -15.35 -10.43
C TRP A 122 -13.65 -16.31 -11.52
N GLN A 123 -14.39 -17.39 -11.80
CA GLN A 123 -14.14 -18.23 -12.98
C GLN A 123 -14.30 -17.44 -14.27
N ASP A 124 -15.21 -16.48 -14.34
CA ASP A 124 -15.36 -15.62 -15.51
C ASP A 124 -14.13 -14.73 -15.73
N PHE A 125 -13.62 -14.07 -14.68
CA PHE A 125 -12.36 -13.33 -14.77
C PHE A 125 -11.17 -14.23 -15.13
N PHE A 126 -11.11 -15.43 -14.56
CA PHE A 126 -10.07 -16.41 -14.88
C PHE A 126 -10.14 -16.87 -16.35
N ARG A 127 -11.34 -17.11 -16.88
CA ARG A 127 -11.55 -17.43 -18.30
C ARG A 127 -11.14 -16.27 -19.21
N GLN A 128 -11.49 -15.03 -18.85
CA GLN A 128 -11.06 -13.83 -19.59
C GLN A 128 -9.52 -13.71 -19.59
N ALA A 129 -8.88 -13.94 -18.44
CA ALA A 129 -7.43 -13.92 -18.31
C ALA A 129 -6.73 -15.01 -19.14
N LEU A 130 -7.25 -16.24 -19.12
CA LEU A 130 -6.76 -17.35 -19.93
C LEU A 130 -6.88 -17.11 -21.44
N ALA A 131 -7.90 -16.37 -21.87
CA ALA A 131 -8.10 -16.04 -23.29
C ALA A 131 -7.06 -15.03 -23.81
N LEU A 132 -6.36 -14.32 -22.92
CA LEU A 132 -5.31 -13.38 -23.31
C LEU A 132 -3.98 -14.12 -23.58
N PRO A 133 -3.32 -13.84 -24.72
CA PRO A 133 -1.98 -14.36 -24.98
C PRO A 133 -1.00 -14.02 -23.86
N ARG A 134 0.08 -14.79 -23.73
CA ARG A 134 1.15 -14.46 -22.77
C ARG A 134 1.76 -13.08 -23.06
N GLY A 135 2.06 -12.35 -21.98
CA GLY A 135 2.54 -10.97 -22.02
C GLY A 135 1.49 -9.93 -22.45
N ALA A 136 0.29 -10.34 -22.86
CA ALA A 136 -0.80 -9.46 -23.27
C ALA A 136 -1.79 -9.21 -22.14
N PHE A 137 -2.27 -7.98 -22.04
CA PHE A 137 -3.20 -7.52 -21.00
C PHE A 137 -4.41 -6.82 -21.64
N PRO A 138 -5.50 -6.60 -20.88
CA PRO A 138 -6.60 -5.75 -21.36
C PRO A 138 -6.10 -4.39 -21.82
N ALA A 139 -6.72 -3.81 -22.87
CA ALA A 139 -6.41 -2.45 -23.30
C ALA A 139 -6.76 -1.40 -22.21
N GLY A 140 -6.19 -0.20 -22.35
CA GLY A 140 -6.48 0.93 -21.45
C GLY A 140 -5.69 0.94 -20.14
N LEU A 141 -4.60 0.16 -20.05
CA LEU A 141 -3.69 0.10 -18.90
C LEU A 141 -2.61 1.19 -18.97
N ASP A 142 -3.03 2.45 -18.98
CA ASP A 142 -2.13 3.59 -18.76
C ASP A 142 -1.95 3.83 -17.26
N PRO A 143 -0.73 4.04 -16.74
CA PRO A 143 -0.52 4.28 -15.31
C PRO A 143 -1.33 5.45 -14.72
N ALA A 144 -1.72 6.46 -15.51
CA ALA A 144 -2.51 7.58 -15.03
C ALA A 144 -3.93 7.18 -14.59
N ILE A 145 -4.45 6.02 -15.04
CA ILE A 145 -5.77 5.53 -14.61
C ILE A 145 -5.81 5.19 -13.11
N MET A 146 -4.64 5.02 -12.47
CA MET A 146 -4.52 4.73 -11.04
C MET A 146 -4.95 5.92 -10.16
N PHE A 147 -5.12 7.13 -10.73
CA PHE A 147 -5.41 8.35 -9.99
C PHE A 147 -6.74 8.98 -10.37
N LYS A 148 -7.41 9.51 -9.35
CA LYS A 148 -8.55 10.44 -9.43
C LYS A 148 -8.19 11.73 -8.72
N ASN A 149 -8.20 11.77 -7.39
CA ASN A 149 -7.91 12.99 -6.61
C ASN A 149 -6.58 12.90 -5.83
N MET A 150 -5.61 12.14 -6.34
CA MET A 150 -4.28 11.98 -5.73
C MET A 150 -3.57 13.33 -5.62
N PRO A 151 -3.07 13.75 -4.45
CA PRO A 151 -2.32 14.98 -4.34
C PRO A 151 -0.90 14.82 -4.86
N SER A 152 -0.38 15.85 -5.53
CA SER A 152 1.03 15.89 -5.90
C SER A 152 1.89 16.22 -4.68
N LEU A 153 3.11 15.69 -4.64
CA LEU A 153 4.11 16.18 -3.69
C LEU A 153 4.39 17.69 -3.91
N PRO A 154 4.62 18.46 -2.82
CA PRO A 154 5.10 19.83 -2.88
C PRO A 154 6.40 19.98 -3.71
N ASP A 155 6.61 21.16 -4.29
CA ASP A 155 7.85 21.49 -5.01
C ASP A 155 9.06 21.67 -4.08
N THR A 156 8.81 21.89 -2.79
CA THR A 156 9.84 21.95 -1.74
C THR A 156 9.48 21.00 -0.62
N LEU A 157 10.42 20.12 -0.27
CA LEU A 157 10.28 19.11 0.77
C LEU A 157 11.36 19.29 1.85
N PRO A 158 11.09 18.85 3.09
CA PRO A 158 12.11 18.84 4.12
C PRO A 158 13.24 17.86 3.75
N PRO A 159 14.51 18.19 4.02
CA PRO A 159 15.66 17.42 3.57
C PRO A 159 15.75 16.02 4.20
N LYS A 160 15.13 15.84 5.37
CA LYS A 160 15.03 14.57 6.09
C LYS A 160 13.74 14.51 6.91
N GLY A 161 13.38 13.31 7.35
CA GLY A 161 12.28 13.09 8.29
C GLY A 161 10.96 12.76 7.61
N VAL A 162 9.89 13.41 8.06
CA VAL A 162 8.50 13.05 7.75
C VAL A 162 7.76 14.26 7.17
N LEU A 163 7.10 14.04 6.04
CA LEU A 163 6.10 14.97 5.49
C LEU A 163 4.73 14.57 6.04
N ALA A 164 3.91 15.54 6.41
CA ALA A 164 2.56 15.28 6.91
C ALA A 164 1.51 15.96 6.02
N GLY A 165 0.31 15.40 6.01
CA GLY A 165 -0.82 16.06 5.37
C GLY A 165 -2.16 15.49 5.83
N ALA A 166 -3.24 16.22 5.55
CA ALA A 166 -4.59 15.78 5.84
C ALA A 166 -5.58 16.13 4.71
N PRO A 167 -6.62 15.31 4.56
CA PRO A 167 -7.68 15.55 3.60
C PRO A 167 -8.66 16.58 4.16
N HIS A 168 -9.35 17.28 3.25
CA HIS A 168 -10.53 18.07 3.56
C HIS A 168 -11.71 17.53 2.77
N TRP A 169 -12.82 17.40 3.49
CA TRP A 169 -14.09 16.88 3.00
C TRP A 169 -15.14 17.98 3.08
N SER A 170 -16.06 17.99 2.12
CA SER A 170 -17.31 18.72 2.24
C SER A 170 -18.39 17.78 2.75
N VAL A 171 -19.01 18.16 3.86
CA VAL A 171 -20.09 17.45 4.54
C VAL A 171 -21.21 18.49 4.76
N PRO A 172 -22.25 18.51 3.90
CA PRO A 172 -23.30 19.53 3.97
C PRO A 172 -24.06 19.47 5.30
N ASP A 173 -24.05 20.58 6.04
CA ASP A 173 -24.75 20.70 7.32
C ASP A 173 -26.27 20.59 7.11
N PRO A 174 -26.98 19.64 7.75
CA PRO A 174 -28.41 19.45 7.61
C PRO A 174 -29.24 20.70 7.93
N ASP A 175 -28.75 21.58 8.80
CA ASP A 175 -29.49 22.76 9.27
C ASP A 175 -29.30 24.00 8.36
N VAL A 176 -28.39 23.93 7.38
CA VAL A 176 -28.06 25.05 6.49
C VAL A 176 -28.53 24.77 5.05
N THR A 177 -29.57 25.50 4.61
CA THR A 177 -30.10 25.44 3.23
C THR A 177 -29.34 26.30 2.24
N GLU A 178 -28.64 27.36 2.69
CA GLU A 178 -27.73 28.18 1.88
C GLU A 178 -26.55 28.64 2.74
N PRO A 179 -25.29 28.55 2.27
CA PRO A 179 -24.15 29.05 3.02
C PRO A 179 -24.28 30.58 3.18
N PRO A 180 -24.16 31.14 4.40
CA PRO A 180 -24.20 32.58 4.57
C PRO A 180 -23.06 33.23 3.75
N PRO A 181 -23.34 34.28 2.96
CA PRO A 181 -22.28 35.02 2.30
C PRO A 181 -21.45 35.73 3.39
N ASP A 182 -20.12 35.57 3.35
CA ASP A 182 -19.14 36.14 4.28
C ASP A 182 -18.95 35.48 5.66
N GLN A 183 -18.69 34.16 5.71
CA GLN A 183 -17.89 33.61 6.81
C GLN A 183 -16.58 32.99 6.29
N ASP A 184 -15.46 33.47 6.82
CA ASP A 184 -14.10 32.92 6.60
C ASP A 184 -13.97 31.44 7.06
N PHE A 185 -14.98 30.90 7.73
CA PHE A 185 -15.04 29.53 8.23
C PHE A 185 -16.24 28.78 7.62
N ASP A 186 -15.95 27.93 6.63
CA ASP A 186 -16.92 27.00 6.06
C ASP A 186 -17.12 25.81 7.02
N LEU A 187 -18.20 25.83 7.80
CA LEU A 187 -18.60 24.74 8.71
C LEU A 187 -18.85 23.41 7.97
N SER A 188 -19.11 23.45 6.66
CA SER A 188 -19.26 22.24 5.86
C SER A 188 -17.92 21.56 5.55
N ARG A 189 -16.80 22.20 5.86
CA ARG A 189 -15.46 21.70 5.54
C ARG A 189 -14.80 21.01 6.72
N VAL A 190 -14.76 19.68 6.67
CA VAL A 190 -14.20 18.84 7.73
C VAL A 190 -12.83 18.31 7.33
N THR A 191 -11.81 18.54 8.16
CA THR A 191 -10.49 17.90 7.98
C THR A 191 -10.58 16.44 8.43
N GLY A 192 -10.01 15.50 7.68
CA GLY A 192 -9.92 14.10 8.10
C GLY A 192 -8.59 13.74 8.78
N THR A 193 -8.36 12.45 9.00
CA THR A 193 -7.14 11.92 9.63
C THR A 193 -5.86 12.34 8.92
N THR A 194 -4.86 12.75 9.70
CA THR A 194 -3.52 13.09 9.20
C THR A 194 -2.76 11.84 8.77
N LYS A 195 -2.02 11.94 7.65
CA LYS A 195 -1.10 10.92 7.14
C LYS A 195 0.34 11.42 7.20
N TYR A 196 1.25 10.48 7.38
CA TYR A 196 2.68 10.73 7.54
C TYR A 196 3.49 9.94 6.52
N PHE A 197 4.40 10.62 5.82
CA PHE A 197 5.17 10.09 4.71
C PHE A 197 6.65 10.11 5.08
N ARG A 198 7.27 8.93 5.13
CA ARG A 198 8.70 8.79 5.39
C ARG A 198 9.49 9.16 4.15
N LEU A 199 10.30 10.21 4.24
CA LEU A 199 11.08 10.71 3.10
C LEU A 199 12.45 10.05 2.95
N ALA A 200 12.92 9.33 3.97
CA ALA A 200 14.26 8.75 3.95
C ALA A 200 14.38 7.45 4.75
N TYR A 201 15.31 6.59 4.31
CA TYR A 201 15.61 5.27 4.86
C TYR A 201 17.11 5.13 5.15
N PRO A 202 17.49 4.30 6.14
CA PRO A 202 18.89 4.11 6.50
C PRO A 202 19.68 3.41 5.38
N ASP A 203 19.04 2.48 4.66
CA ASP A 203 19.70 1.62 3.68
C ASP A 203 18.93 1.54 2.35
N PRO A 204 19.63 1.32 1.21
CA PRO A 204 19.00 0.96 -0.05
C PRO A 204 18.27 -0.40 0.08
N ILE A 205 17.28 -0.66 -0.78
CA ILE A 205 16.71 -1.99 -0.87
C ILE A 205 17.65 -2.84 -1.73
N GLU A 206 17.94 -4.04 -1.28
CA GLU A 206 18.71 -5.00 -2.04
C GLU A 206 17.79 -5.68 -3.07
N CYS A 207 18.12 -5.58 -4.34
CA CYS A 207 17.39 -6.24 -5.43
C CYS A 207 18.22 -7.43 -5.91
N CYS A 208 17.74 -8.65 -5.66
CA CYS A 208 18.45 -9.87 -6.02
C CYS A 208 18.23 -10.22 -7.50
N ILE A 209 19.30 -10.40 -8.26
CA ILE A 209 19.26 -10.99 -9.60
C ILE A 209 19.57 -12.48 -9.47
N SER A 210 18.56 -13.33 -9.68
CA SER A 210 18.67 -14.77 -9.47
C SER A 210 19.24 -15.51 -10.68
N SER A 211 20.14 -16.46 -10.41
CA SER A 211 20.64 -17.44 -11.39
C SER A 211 19.65 -18.56 -11.70
N ASP A 212 18.74 -18.84 -10.77
CA ASP A 212 17.70 -19.83 -10.93
C ASP A 212 16.54 -19.28 -11.79
N PRO A 213 16.28 -19.83 -12.99
CA PRO A 213 15.15 -19.43 -13.85
C PRO A 213 13.80 -19.68 -13.18
N SER A 214 13.71 -20.61 -12.22
CA SER A 214 12.50 -20.92 -11.47
C SER A 214 12.24 -19.95 -10.31
N ALA A 215 13.24 -19.17 -9.90
CA ALA A 215 13.10 -18.15 -8.87
C ALA A 215 12.44 -16.86 -9.38
N CYS A 216 12.34 -16.67 -10.70
CA CYS A 216 11.52 -15.62 -11.29
C CYS A 216 10.21 -16.21 -11.79
N HIS A 217 9.17 -15.98 -11.00
CA HIS A 217 7.83 -16.47 -11.23
C HIS A 217 7.01 -15.60 -12.22
N TYR A 218 7.57 -14.47 -12.67
CA TYR A 218 6.92 -13.62 -13.67
C TYR A 218 7.29 -14.10 -15.09
N GLY A 219 6.32 -14.69 -15.79
CA GLY A 219 6.49 -15.13 -17.18
C GLY A 219 7.06 -16.56 -17.36
N ASN A 220 7.40 -17.27 -16.28
CA ASN A 220 7.96 -18.63 -16.34
C ASN A 220 7.17 -19.62 -15.47
N PRO A 221 6.10 -20.25 -15.99
CA PRO A 221 5.43 -21.30 -15.24
C PRO A 221 6.32 -22.56 -15.16
N PRO A 222 6.14 -23.40 -14.13
CA PRO A 222 6.95 -24.61 -13.89
C PRO A 222 6.99 -25.60 -15.07
N SER A 223 6.03 -25.50 -16.01
CA SER A 223 5.85 -26.42 -17.14
C SER A 223 6.33 -25.89 -18.49
N ALA A 224 6.91 -24.68 -18.57
CA ALA A 224 7.40 -24.12 -19.83
C ALA A 224 8.85 -24.55 -20.12
N ASN A 225 9.15 -24.83 -21.40
CA ASN A 225 10.51 -25.13 -21.85
C ASN A 225 11.49 -24.06 -21.34
N VAL A 226 12.56 -24.51 -20.68
CA VAL A 226 13.59 -23.76 -19.92
C VAL A 226 14.31 -22.63 -20.70
N GLY A 227 14.01 -22.43 -21.99
CA GLY A 227 14.77 -21.55 -22.89
C GLY A 227 14.14 -20.18 -23.22
N ALA A 228 12.89 -19.88 -22.88
CA ALA A 228 12.25 -18.62 -23.26
C ALA A 228 11.60 -17.93 -22.05
N SER A 229 12.37 -17.04 -21.41
CA SER A 229 11.84 -16.15 -20.36
C SER A 229 10.79 -15.21 -20.97
N ASN A 230 9.56 -15.21 -20.46
CA ASN A 230 8.55 -14.20 -20.85
C ASN A 230 8.62 -12.95 -19.98
N ALA A 231 9.65 -12.82 -19.13
CA ALA A 231 9.87 -11.59 -18.40
C ALA A 231 10.17 -10.44 -19.37
N PRO A 232 9.68 -9.21 -19.08
CA PRO A 232 9.99 -8.05 -19.91
C PRO A 232 11.50 -7.86 -20.09
N GLN A 233 11.91 -7.60 -21.34
CA GLN A 233 13.33 -7.38 -21.69
C GLN A 233 13.94 -6.30 -20.79
N GLY A 234 15.10 -6.60 -20.18
CA GLY A 234 15.82 -5.64 -19.35
C GLY A 234 15.12 -5.21 -18.06
N LEU A 235 14.08 -5.90 -17.59
CA LEU A 235 13.27 -5.49 -16.42
C LEU A 235 14.11 -5.02 -15.23
N ALA A 236 15.10 -5.82 -14.80
CA ALA A 236 15.96 -5.48 -13.65
C ALA A 236 16.71 -4.14 -13.86
N ILE A 237 17.35 -3.98 -15.02
CA ILE A 237 18.15 -2.79 -15.37
C ILE A 237 17.23 -1.57 -15.44
N LEU A 238 16.10 -1.68 -16.15
CA LEU A 238 15.14 -0.59 -16.30
C LEU A 238 14.52 -0.20 -14.95
N THR A 239 14.25 -1.16 -14.06
CA THR A 239 13.74 -0.87 -12.70
C THR A 239 14.78 -0.14 -11.86
N MET A 240 16.08 -0.43 -12.02
CA MET A 240 17.15 0.35 -11.39
C MET A 240 17.23 1.77 -11.96
N CYS A 241 17.09 1.94 -13.28
CA CYS A 241 17.03 3.26 -13.91
C CYS A 241 15.87 4.10 -13.35
N TRP A 242 14.67 3.52 -13.29
CA TRP A 242 13.50 4.19 -12.70
C TRP A 242 13.68 4.46 -11.20
N SER A 243 14.21 3.51 -10.44
CA SER A 243 14.55 3.69 -9.02
C SER A 243 15.46 4.91 -8.80
N TYR A 244 16.48 5.08 -9.65
CA TYR A 244 17.34 6.26 -9.63
C TYR A 244 16.54 7.54 -9.92
N ILE A 245 15.74 7.57 -10.99
CA ILE A 245 14.92 8.74 -11.37
C ILE A 245 13.96 9.16 -10.24
N PHE A 246 13.25 8.22 -9.62
CA PHE A 246 12.39 8.49 -8.46
C PHE A 246 13.18 9.04 -7.28
N SER A 247 14.37 8.48 -7.04
CA SER A 247 15.25 8.89 -5.95
C SER A 247 15.78 10.30 -6.15
N THR A 248 16.33 10.61 -7.32
CA THR A 248 16.88 11.93 -7.62
C THR A 248 15.80 12.98 -7.74
N ARG A 249 14.59 12.61 -8.18
CA ARG A 249 13.44 13.52 -8.11
C ARG A 249 13.13 13.91 -6.68
N LEU A 250 13.10 12.96 -5.75
CA LEU A 250 12.87 13.26 -4.34
C LEU A 250 13.99 14.15 -3.78
N LEU A 251 15.25 13.83 -4.08
CA LEU A 251 16.40 14.63 -3.64
C LEU A 251 16.32 16.07 -4.16
N HIS A 252 15.96 16.25 -5.43
CA HIS A 252 15.74 17.58 -6.02
C HIS A 252 14.66 18.35 -5.25
N LEU A 253 13.50 17.75 -4.99
CA LEU A 253 12.45 18.38 -4.18
C LEU A 253 12.92 18.73 -2.75
N GLN A 254 13.91 18.00 -2.23
CA GLN A 254 14.55 18.24 -0.93
C GLN A 254 15.69 19.27 -0.98
N GLY A 255 16.04 19.81 -2.15
CA GLY A 255 17.21 20.67 -2.34
C GLY A 255 18.55 19.94 -2.21
N ARG A 256 18.54 18.61 -2.34
CA ARG A 256 19.69 17.70 -2.21
C ARG A 256 20.15 17.20 -3.58
N LYS A 257 21.38 16.68 -3.67
CA LYS A 257 21.96 16.18 -4.92
C LYS A 257 22.51 14.75 -4.78
N ALA A 258 22.47 14.01 -5.87
CA ALA A 258 23.17 12.73 -5.98
C ALA A 258 24.65 12.95 -6.34
N HIS A 259 25.51 12.04 -5.89
CA HIS A 259 26.92 11.98 -6.29
C HIS A 259 27.33 10.51 -6.49
N TYR A 260 28.32 10.28 -7.34
CA TYR A 260 28.93 8.97 -7.50
C TYR A 260 29.79 8.61 -6.31
N THR A 261 29.81 7.32 -5.95
CA THR A 261 30.65 6.80 -4.87
C THR A 261 31.86 6.06 -5.43
N ASP A 262 32.78 5.66 -4.54
CA ASP A 262 33.91 4.80 -4.86
C ASP A 262 33.49 3.35 -5.24
N LYS A 263 32.19 3.01 -5.12
CA LYS A 263 31.64 1.67 -5.39
C LYS A 263 31.14 1.47 -6.82
N CYS A 264 31.21 2.50 -7.67
CA CYS A 264 30.86 2.39 -9.09
C CYS A 264 31.64 1.28 -9.79
N LEU A 265 30.97 0.61 -10.73
CA LEU A 265 31.63 -0.30 -11.66
C LEU A 265 32.61 0.46 -12.55
N ARG A 266 33.60 -0.26 -13.09
CA ARG A 266 34.53 0.27 -14.08
C ARG A 266 34.19 -0.33 -15.45
N PRO A 267 33.94 0.49 -16.48
CA PRO A 267 33.66 -0.03 -17.82
C PRO A 267 34.93 -0.64 -18.43
N PHE A 268 34.76 -1.72 -19.19
CA PHE A 268 35.85 -2.38 -19.91
C PHE A 268 35.71 -2.17 -21.42
N PRO A 269 36.82 -1.97 -22.16
CA PRO A 269 36.74 -1.99 -23.61
C PRO A 269 36.44 -3.42 -24.07
N MET A 270 35.57 -3.58 -25.08
CA MET A 270 35.04 -4.88 -25.51
C MET A 270 36.12 -5.90 -25.87
N ASN A 271 37.25 -5.42 -26.42
CA ASN A 271 38.41 -6.24 -26.78
C ASN A 271 39.23 -6.74 -25.57
N ALA A 272 39.00 -6.19 -24.38
CA ALA A 272 39.62 -6.61 -23.13
C ALA A 272 38.68 -7.47 -22.27
N VAL A 273 37.45 -7.72 -22.72
CA VAL A 273 36.53 -8.66 -22.05
C VAL A 273 37.10 -10.07 -22.24
N GLY A 274 37.61 -10.64 -21.15
CA GLY A 274 38.11 -12.01 -21.11
C GLY A 274 36.97 -13.04 -21.05
N GLU A 275 37.31 -14.26 -20.64
CA GLU A 275 36.30 -15.26 -20.29
C GLU A 275 35.50 -14.79 -19.08
N LEU A 276 34.19 -14.56 -19.28
CA LEU A 276 33.28 -14.20 -18.21
C LEU A 276 33.13 -15.35 -17.24
N ALA A 277 33.12 -15.06 -15.95
CA ALA A 277 32.77 -16.04 -14.95
C ALA A 277 31.30 -16.48 -15.14
N HIS A 278 30.99 -17.70 -14.67
CA HIS A 278 29.63 -18.25 -14.77
C HIS A 278 28.55 -17.36 -14.13
N ASN A 279 28.98 -16.54 -13.16
CA ASN A 279 28.16 -15.61 -12.41
C ASN A 279 28.34 -14.15 -12.86
N GLU A 280 28.75 -13.89 -14.10
CA GLU A 280 28.79 -12.53 -14.65
C GLU A 280 27.73 -12.33 -15.74
N ILE A 281 27.15 -11.13 -15.77
CA ILE A 281 26.24 -10.68 -16.81
C ILE A 281 26.92 -9.54 -17.57
N LEU A 282 27.23 -9.79 -18.84
CA LEU A 282 27.82 -8.78 -19.72
C LEU A 282 26.73 -7.87 -20.30
N LEU A 283 26.79 -6.59 -19.95
CA LEU A 283 26.05 -5.52 -20.59
C LEU A 283 26.93 -4.90 -21.69
N GLN A 284 26.65 -5.27 -22.94
CA GLN A 284 27.37 -4.75 -24.11
C GLN A 284 26.72 -3.46 -24.58
N LEU A 285 27.43 -2.34 -24.43
CA LEU A 285 27.01 -1.04 -24.93
C LEU A 285 27.61 -0.78 -26.33
N PRO A 286 26.79 -0.38 -27.31
CA PRO A 286 27.25 -0.11 -28.68
C PRO A 286 28.10 1.17 -28.74
N ALA A 287 28.78 1.43 -29.86
CA ALA A 287 29.69 2.58 -29.99
C ALA A 287 28.98 3.94 -29.90
N GLU A 288 27.68 3.96 -30.19
CA GLU A 288 26.82 5.14 -30.13
C GLU A 288 26.43 5.53 -28.70
N ALA A 289 26.70 4.67 -27.71
CA ALA A 289 26.39 4.96 -26.32
C ALA A 289 27.21 6.15 -25.79
N SER A 290 26.54 7.12 -25.20
CA SER A 290 27.16 8.32 -24.65
C SER A 290 27.99 8.01 -23.40
N ALA A 291 29.10 8.72 -23.20
CA ALA A 291 29.92 8.56 -21.99
C ALA A 291 29.12 8.79 -20.68
N PRO A 292 28.19 9.77 -20.60
CA PRO A 292 27.30 9.91 -19.44
C PRO A 292 26.40 8.68 -19.20
N LEU A 293 25.85 8.06 -20.25
CA LEU A 293 25.05 6.83 -20.11
C LEU A 293 25.89 5.71 -19.49
N VAL A 294 27.11 5.49 -20.00
CA VAL A 294 28.02 4.45 -19.48
C VAL A 294 28.32 4.67 -17.99
N GLN A 295 28.69 5.89 -17.60
CA GLN A 295 29.01 6.22 -16.21
C GLN A 295 27.80 6.04 -15.28
N TRP A 296 26.63 6.49 -15.73
CA TRP A 296 25.39 6.33 -14.97
C TRP A 296 25.04 4.86 -14.76
N LEU A 297 25.11 4.03 -15.81
CA LEU A 297 24.88 2.58 -15.72
C LEU A 297 25.88 1.90 -14.77
N CYS A 298 27.15 2.31 -14.79
CA CYS A 298 28.17 1.80 -13.87
C CYS A 298 27.85 2.09 -12.40
N ALA A 299 27.17 3.21 -12.12
CA ALA A 299 26.78 3.57 -10.76
C ALA A 299 25.52 2.85 -10.28
N ILE A 300 24.48 2.74 -11.13
CA ILE A 300 23.20 2.14 -10.72
C ILE A 300 23.22 0.61 -10.70
N LEU A 301 24.09 -0.03 -11.50
CA LEU A 301 24.22 -1.49 -11.57
C LEU A 301 25.31 -2.03 -10.64
N ALA A 302 25.96 -1.17 -9.85
CA ALA A 302 26.96 -1.58 -8.89
C ALA A 302 26.36 -2.49 -7.79
N PRO A 303 27.13 -3.49 -7.30
CA PRO A 303 26.68 -4.42 -6.27
C PRO A 303 26.47 -3.77 -4.89
N LYS A 304 27.11 -2.61 -4.69
CA LYS A 304 26.94 -1.71 -3.55
C LYS A 304 26.49 -0.35 -4.10
N PRO A 305 25.92 0.54 -3.28
CA PRO A 305 25.46 1.86 -3.75
C PRO A 305 26.57 2.63 -4.46
N GLY A 306 26.54 2.62 -5.80
CA GLY A 306 27.45 3.38 -6.67
C GLY A 306 27.11 4.87 -6.69
N TRP A 307 25.99 5.25 -6.10
CA TRP A 307 25.60 6.64 -5.90
C TRP A 307 25.00 6.82 -4.51
N ALA A 308 25.09 8.03 -3.98
CA ALA A 308 24.51 8.38 -2.69
C ALA A 308 23.99 9.82 -2.71
N ALA A 309 23.17 10.15 -1.71
CA ALA A 309 22.64 11.50 -1.54
C ALA A 309 23.61 12.33 -0.68
N ASP A 310 24.03 13.49 -1.19
CA ASP A 310 25.00 14.42 -0.59
C ASP A 310 26.38 13.82 -0.30
N SER A 311 27.45 14.60 -0.41
CA SER A 311 28.85 14.13 -0.36
C SER A 311 29.26 13.28 0.86
N ASN A 312 28.48 13.30 1.94
CA ASN A 312 28.78 12.63 3.21
C ASN A 312 27.97 11.34 3.42
N GLY A 313 27.23 10.84 2.41
CA GLY A 313 26.44 9.62 2.53
C GLY A 313 25.17 9.80 3.37
N GLY A 314 24.33 10.76 2.97
CA GLY A 314 23.04 11.02 3.61
C GLY A 314 22.03 9.88 3.42
N PRO A 315 20.89 9.92 4.13
CA PRO A 315 19.92 8.83 4.11
C PRO A 315 19.29 8.68 2.73
N PHE A 316 18.92 7.44 2.41
CA PHE A 316 18.46 7.01 1.09
C PHE A 316 16.98 7.34 0.85
N SER A 317 16.60 7.53 -0.41
CA SER A 317 15.20 7.69 -0.79
C SER A 317 14.40 6.37 -0.56
N PRO A 318 13.07 6.43 -0.53
CA PRO A 318 12.21 5.23 -0.49
C PRO A 318 12.46 4.24 -1.64
N TRP A 319 12.88 4.74 -2.82
CA TRP A 319 13.10 3.91 -4.01
C TRP A 319 14.54 3.50 -4.21
N ALA A 320 15.50 4.06 -3.46
CA ALA A 320 16.91 3.75 -3.62
C ALA A 320 17.14 2.24 -3.55
N ALA A 321 17.76 1.68 -4.58
CA ALA A 321 17.97 0.26 -4.72
C ALA A 321 19.42 -0.03 -5.17
N CYS A 322 19.93 -1.20 -4.81
CA CYS A 322 21.19 -1.73 -5.34
C CYS A 322 20.96 -3.12 -5.93
N CYS A 323 21.67 -3.45 -7.00
CA CYS A 323 21.69 -4.80 -7.54
C CYS A 323 22.53 -5.67 -6.60
N THR A 324 21.98 -6.78 -6.13
CA THR A 324 22.68 -7.79 -5.33
C THR A 324 22.36 -9.16 -5.89
N GLY A 325 22.95 -10.23 -5.34
CA GLY A 325 22.62 -11.60 -5.71
C GLY A 325 23.78 -12.35 -6.35
N ASP A 326 23.45 -13.42 -7.07
CA ASP A 326 24.43 -14.38 -7.58
C ASP A 326 25.30 -13.76 -8.67
N PHE A 327 24.74 -12.82 -9.44
CA PHE A 327 25.42 -12.24 -10.59
C PHE A 327 26.05 -10.88 -10.34
N GLN A 328 27.22 -10.67 -10.95
CA GLN A 328 27.83 -9.37 -11.10
C GLN A 328 27.62 -8.84 -12.53
N VAL A 329 27.21 -7.58 -12.65
CA VAL A 329 27.08 -6.93 -13.95
C VAL A 329 28.44 -6.41 -14.39
N VAL A 330 28.87 -6.79 -15.59
CA VAL A 330 30.06 -6.27 -16.26
C VAL A 330 29.61 -5.34 -17.37
N VAL A 331 29.98 -4.06 -17.30
CA VAL A 331 29.67 -3.08 -18.34
C VAL A 331 30.82 -3.02 -19.33
N ALA A 332 30.55 -3.33 -20.60
CA ALA A 332 31.55 -3.28 -21.66
C ALA A 332 31.14 -2.33 -22.78
N THR A 333 32.10 -1.57 -23.28
CA THR A 333 31.91 -0.55 -24.32
C THR A 333 32.78 -0.84 -25.54
N GLN A 334 32.29 -0.56 -26.75
CA GLN A 334 33.10 -0.74 -27.96
C GLN A 334 34.30 0.22 -28.01
N GLN A 335 34.12 1.44 -27.49
CA GLN A 335 35.18 2.45 -27.33
C GLN A 335 35.63 2.53 -25.88
N GLN A 336 36.88 2.89 -25.62
CA GLN A 336 37.36 3.07 -24.25
C GLN A 336 36.70 4.30 -23.63
N VAL A 337 35.88 4.08 -22.60
CA VAL A 337 35.29 5.15 -21.78
C VAL A 337 35.95 5.10 -20.41
N PHE A 338 36.45 6.23 -19.94
CA PHE A 338 36.99 6.33 -18.59
C PHE A 338 35.89 6.74 -17.62
N PHE A 339 35.80 6.05 -16.49
CA PHE A 339 34.93 6.47 -15.40
C PHE A 339 35.58 7.63 -14.66
N HIS A 340 34.91 8.78 -14.61
CA HIS A 340 35.38 9.99 -13.95
C HIS A 340 34.73 10.11 -12.56
N PRO A 341 35.46 9.86 -11.45
CA PRO A 341 34.88 9.90 -10.10
C PRO A 341 34.34 11.28 -9.71
N ASP A 342 34.92 12.34 -10.26
CA ASP A 342 34.53 13.73 -10.00
C ASP A 342 33.40 14.22 -10.91
N ALA A 343 32.89 13.38 -11.81
CA ALA A 343 31.77 13.76 -12.66
C ALA A 343 30.48 13.91 -11.83
N GLU A 344 29.65 14.89 -12.20
CA GLU A 344 28.35 15.05 -11.56
C GLU A 344 27.42 13.88 -11.91
N ALA A 345 26.74 13.34 -10.91
CA ALA A 345 25.71 12.33 -11.12
C ALA A 345 24.48 12.96 -11.79
N PRO A 346 23.80 12.27 -12.73
CA PRO A 346 22.66 12.83 -13.47
C PRO A 346 21.52 13.30 -12.56
N THR A 347 20.93 14.44 -12.89
CA THR A 347 19.65 14.89 -12.31
C THR A 347 18.49 13.98 -12.74
N ASP A 348 17.30 14.17 -12.17
CA ASP A 348 16.08 13.45 -12.61
C ASP A 348 15.79 13.66 -14.10
N ALA A 349 15.91 14.89 -14.59
CA ALA A 349 15.73 15.22 -16.01
C ALA A 349 16.82 14.57 -16.89
N GLN A 350 18.09 14.67 -16.51
CA GLN A 350 19.19 14.06 -17.28
C GLN A 350 19.08 12.54 -17.30
N ALA A 351 18.79 11.90 -16.17
CA ALA A 351 18.57 10.46 -16.09
C ALA A 351 17.40 9.99 -16.95
N THR A 352 16.38 10.83 -17.13
CA THR A 352 15.25 10.56 -18.03
C THR A 352 15.72 10.51 -19.49
N GLU A 353 16.55 11.46 -19.93
CA GLU A 353 17.14 11.44 -21.27
C GLU A 353 18.07 10.23 -21.48
N LEU A 354 18.87 9.88 -20.48
CA LEU A 354 19.74 8.70 -20.54
C LEU A 354 18.93 7.39 -20.61
N LEU A 355 17.77 7.32 -19.95
CA LEU A 355 16.84 6.19 -20.09
C LEU A 355 16.26 6.11 -21.50
N ILE A 356 15.88 7.24 -22.10
CA ILE A 356 15.41 7.30 -23.50
C ILE A 356 16.52 6.83 -24.45
N GLU A 357 17.75 7.30 -24.26
CA GLU A 357 18.93 6.86 -25.01
C GLU A 357 19.11 5.34 -24.90
N LEU A 358 19.12 4.79 -23.68
CA LEU A 358 19.23 3.36 -23.43
C LEU A 358 18.16 2.57 -24.18
N CYS A 359 16.90 3.01 -24.08
CA CYS A 359 15.79 2.32 -24.74
C CYS A 359 15.94 2.33 -26.28
N ASN A 360 16.39 3.44 -26.87
CA ASN A 360 16.65 3.54 -28.30
C ASN A 360 17.79 2.60 -28.75
N LEU A 361 18.89 2.53 -28.00
CA LEU A 361 20.05 1.66 -28.33
C LEU A 361 19.68 0.17 -28.36
N PHE A 362 18.76 -0.25 -27.48
CA PHE A 362 18.31 -1.64 -27.36
C PHE A 362 16.96 -1.92 -28.03
N GLY A 363 16.40 -0.96 -28.78
CA GLY A 363 15.12 -1.12 -29.49
C GLY A 363 13.93 -1.42 -28.57
N ILE A 364 13.93 -0.89 -27.35
CA ILE A 364 12.86 -1.11 -26.37
C ILE A 364 11.68 -0.20 -26.73
N ALA A 365 10.68 -0.77 -27.39
CA ALA A 365 9.51 -0.04 -27.86
C ALA A 365 8.62 0.47 -26.72
N HIS A 366 7.97 1.62 -26.92
CA HIS A 366 7.04 2.20 -25.95
C HIS A 366 5.71 1.45 -25.84
N GLU A 367 5.12 1.04 -26.96
CA GLU A 367 3.87 0.28 -27.02
C GLU A 367 3.96 -0.78 -28.12
N PRO A 368 3.89 -2.07 -27.78
CA PRO A 368 3.83 -3.14 -28.77
C PRO A 368 2.51 -3.17 -29.54
N LEU A 369 2.51 -3.83 -30.71
CA LEU A 369 1.35 -3.97 -31.60
C LEU A 369 0.09 -4.43 -30.84
N GLN A 370 -1.00 -3.67 -30.97
CA GLN A 370 -2.31 -4.13 -30.50
C GLN A 370 -2.75 -5.35 -31.32
N VAL A 371 -3.03 -6.46 -30.64
CA VAL A 371 -3.58 -7.66 -31.27
C VAL A 371 -4.92 -7.97 -30.61
N ASN A 372 -6.00 -7.91 -31.38
CA ASN A 372 -7.36 -8.30 -30.96
C ASN A 372 -7.86 -7.60 -29.67
N GLY A 373 -7.57 -6.31 -29.49
CA GLY A 373 -8.00 -5.55 -28.30
C GLY A 373 -7.21 -5.84 -27.02
N SER A 374 -6.14 -6.62 -27.12
CA SER A 374 -5.14 -6.80 -26.06
C SER A 374 -3.88 -5.99 -26.36
N VAL A 375 -3.20 -5.55 -25.29
CA VAL A 375 -1.98 -4.74 -25.35
C VAL A 375 -0.87 -5.49 -24.63
N GLN A 376 0.28 -5.68 -25.28
CA GLN A 376 1.45 -6.23 -24.60
C GLN A 376 2.04 -5.15 -23.66
N LEU A 377 2.47 -5.55 -22.47
CA LEU A 377 3.08 -4.60 -21.55
C LEU A 377 4.50 -4.26 -22.01
N SER A 378 4.75 -2.99 -22.36
CA SER A 378 6.11 -2.58 -22.72
C SER A 378 7.07 -2.71 -21.54
N PRO A 379 8.35 -3.08 -21.77
CA PRO A 379 9.31 -3.25 -20.68
C PRO A 379 9.54 -1.99 -19.84
N ILE A 380 9.41 -0.81 -20.44
CA ILE A 380 9.53 0.48 -19.76
C ILE A 380 8.39 0.67 -18.76
N LYS A 381 7.15 0.40 -19.18
CA LYS A 381 5.97 0.49 -18.32
C LYS A 381 6.03 -0.56 -17.21
N ALA A 382 6.46 -1.78 -17.53
CA ALA A 382 6.67 -2.83 -16.52
C ALA A 382 7.68 -2.38 -15.46
N ALA A 383 8.84 -1.90 -15.88
CA ALA A 383 9.88 -1.45 -14.97
C ALA A 383 9.44 -0.27 -14.10
N PHE A 384 8.69 0.68 -14.68
CA PHE A 384 8.09 1.80 -13.96
C PHE A 384 7.13 1.31 -12.86
N LEU A 385 6.20 0.41 -13.19
CA LEU A 385 5.26 -0.18 -12.22
C LEU A 385 6.00 -0.97 -11.12
N ALA A 386 7.04 -1.72 -11.48
CA ALA A 386 7.88 -2.43 -10.51
C ALA A 386 8.54 -1.45 -9.52
N THR A 387 9.07 -0.32 -10.00
CA THR A 387 9.64 0.72 -9.14
C THR A 387 8.61 1.28 -8.15
N LEU A 388 7.35 1.47 -8.56
CA LEU A 388 6.28 1.92 -7.63
C LEU A 388 6.06 0.96 -6.46
N GLY A 389 6.33 -0.34 -6.66
CA GLY A 389 6.20 -1.38 -5.65
C GLY A 389 7.36 -1.47 -4.65
N ILE A 390 8.50 -0.81 -4.91
CA ILE A 390 9.70 -0.90 -4.06
C ILE A 390 9.42 -0.51 -2.60
N PRO A 391 8.77 0.64 -2.30
CA PRO A 391 8.54 1.00 -0.91
C PRO A 391 7.57 0.04 -0.18
N PHE A 392 6.66 -0.63 -0.89
CA PHE A 392 5.83 -1.69 -0.31
C PHE A 392 6.69 -2.88 0.12
N TYR A 393 7.60 -3.32 -0.76
CA TYR A 393 8.54 -4.39 -0.45
C TYR A 393 9.41 -4.08 0.76
N ARG A 394 9.86 -2.83 0.91
CA ARG A 394 10.58 -2.39 2.12
C ARG A 394 9.75 -2.58 3.39
N MET A 395 8.51 -2.08 3.39
CA MET A 395 7.61 -2.19 4.54
C MET A 395 7.30 -3.66 4.87
N ALA A 396 7.02 -4.48 3.85
CA ALA A 396 6.73 -5.90 4.01
C ALA A 396 7.98 -6.76 4.27
N LYS A 397 9.17 -6.16 4.39
CA LYS A 397 10.46 -6.84 4.60
C LYS A 397 10.72 -7.93 3.56
N MET A 398 10.35 -7.64 2.31
CA MET A 398 10.57 -8.49 1.15
C MET A 398 11.70 -7.95 0.28
N GLN A 399 12.48 -8.85 -0.29
CA GLN A 399 13.55 -8.52 -1.23
C GLN A 399 13.03 -8.71 -2.67
N PRO A 400 13.12 -7.70 -3.55
CA PRO A 400 12.88 -7.91 -4.99
C PRO A 400 13.78 -9.00 -5.55
N ARG A 401 13.21 -9.83 -6.44
CA ARG A 401 13.87 -10.95 -7.13
C ARG A 401 13.61 -10.84 -8.62
N PHE A 402 14.64 -10.45 -9.35
CA PHE A 402 14.57 -10.31 -10.80
C PHE A 402 15.16 -11.53 -11.51
N PRO A 403 14.65 -11.84 -12.72
CA PRO A 403 15.31 -12.81 -13.59
C PRO A 403 16.64 -12.25 -14.08
N LYS A 404 17.52 -13.14 -14.58
CA LYS A 404 18.72 -12.74 -15.30
C LYS A 404 18.35 -11.72 -16.40
N PRO A 405 18.82 -10.46 -16.33
CA PRO A 405 18.51 -9.47 -17.34
C PRO A 405 19.14 -9.88 -18.67
N TYR A 406 18.38 -9.64 -19.74
CA TYR A 406 18.87 -9.72 -21.10
C TYR A 406 18.45 -8.44 -21.83
N LEU A 407 19.38 -7.91 -22.63
CA LEU A 407 19.15 -6.77 -23.51
C LEU A 407 19.68 -7.16 -24.88
N VAL A 408 18.85 -7.07 -25.92
CA VAL A 408 19.22 -7.38 -27.29
C VAL A 408 19.50 -6.07 -28.01
N VAL A 409 20.72 -5.91 -28.52
CA VAL A 409 21.09 -4.74 -29.32
C VAL A 409 20.28 -4.78 -30.62
N ASN A 410 19.61 -3.67 -30.93
CA ASN A 410 18.87 -3.56 -32.17
C ASN A 410 19.85 -3.25 -33.32
N LYS A 411 19.94 -4.17 -34.29
CA LYS A 411 20.83 -4.01 -35.46
C LYS A 411 20.29 -2.98 -36.47
N ASP A 412 18.98 -2.74 -36.46
CA ASP A 412 18.28 -1.77 -37.30
C ASP A 412 17.38 -0.88 -36.42
N PRO A 413 17.94 0.16 -35.75
CA PRO A 413 17.20 1.02 -34.84
C PRO A 413 16.15 1.84 -35.59
N VAL A 414 14.90 1.38 -35.59
CA VAL A 414 13.76 2.23 -35.93
C VAL A 414 13.49 3.09 -34.70
N LEU A 415 13.78 4.39 -34.81
CA LEU A 415 13.48 5.35 -33.75
C LEU A 415 11.97 5.42 -33.50
N ASP A 416 11.55 5.05 -32.29
CA ASP A 416 10.19 5.24 -31.83
C ASP A 416 10.01 6.69 -31.38
N ASN A 417 9.46 7.54 -32.26
CA ASN A 417 9.22 8.95 -31.96
C ASN A 417 8.22 9.18 -30.81
N ASN A 418 7.47 8.16 -30.39
CA ASN A 418 6.52 8.26 -29.28
C ASN A 418 7.14 7.85 -27.94
N LEU A 419 8.26 7.11 -27.96
CA LEU A 419 8.97 6.67 -26.76
C LEU A 419 9.39 7.83 -25.83
N PRO A 420 10.05 8.90 -26.33
CA PRO A 420 10.38 10.05 -25.49
C PRO A 420 9.13 10.67 -24.84
N LYS A 421 8.05 10.85 -25.62
CA LYS A 421 6.80 11.45 -25.14
C LYS A 421 6.20 10.67 -23.98
N ALA A 422 6.26 9.34 -24.04
CA ALA A 422 5.70 8.49 -23.01
C ALA A 422 6.51 8.51 -21.71
N ILE A 423 7.84 8.36 -21.82
CA ILE A 423 8.73 8.45 -20.66
C ILE A 423 8.59 9.84 -20.01
N HIS A 424 8.56 10.90 -20.81
CA HIS A 424 8.30 12.25 -20.31
C HIS A 424 6.95 12.36 -19.62
N GLY A 425 5.89 11.75 -20.16
CA GLY A 425 4.58 11.68 -19.53
C GLY A 425 4.64 11.10 -18.12
N TYR A 426 5.34 9.98 -17.92
CA TYR A 426 5.53 9.39 -16.58
C TYR A 426 6.31 10.31 -15.65
N THR A 427 7.36 10.97 -16.15
CA THR A 427 8.18 11.88 -15.32
C THR A 427 7.48 13.18 -14.97
N ALA A 428 6.59 13.69 -15.83
CA ALA A 428 5.79 14.89 -15.58
C ALA A 428 4.83 14.66 -14.39
N ASP A 429 4.32 13.43 -14.27
CA ASP A 429 3.36 13.03 -13.24
C ASP A 429 3.99 12.37 -12.02
N LEU A 430 5.32 12.32 -11.96
CA LEU A 430 6.09 11.56 -10.97
C LEU A 430 5.68 11.89 -9.53
N LYS A 431 5.40 13.17 -9.24
CA LYS A 431 4.99 13.64 -7.91
C LYS A 431 3.68 13.00 -7.42
N TYR A 432 2.78 12.59 -8.30
CA TYR A 432 1.54 11.90 -7.91
C TYR A 432 1.79 10.42 -7.63
N TYR A 433 2.57 9.76 -8.50
CA TYR A 433 2.98 8.36 -8.30
C TYR A 433 3.76 8.18 -7.00
N MET A 434 4.65 9.12 -6.69
CA MET A 434 5.43 9.14 -5.47
C MET A 434 4.55 9.20 -4.22
N THR A 435 3.52 10.04 -4.19
CA THR A 435 2.64 10.20 -3.01
C THR A 435 2.07 8.87 -2.52
N LEU A 436 1.40 8.10 -3.39
CA LEU A 436 0.80 6.82 -2.98
C LEU A 436 1.85 5.73 -2.78
N SER A 437 2.85 5.67 -3.67
CA SER A 437 3.95 4.72 -3.55
C SER A 437 4.72 4.89 -2.25
N MET A 438 4.74 6.07 -1.60
CA MET A 438 5.39 6.28 -0.31
C MET A 438 4.53 5.92 0.92
N HIS A 439 3.20 5.80 0.77
CA HIS A 439 2.28 5.62 1.90
C HIS A 439 1.63 4.23 1.89
N GLN A 440 2.36 3.22 2.37
CA GLN A 440 1.95 1.82 2.31
C GLN A 440 0.63 1.53 3.02
N TRP A 441 0.32 2.26 4.09
CA TRP A 441 -0.94 2.11 4.82
C TRP A 441 -2.16 2.59 4.04
N SER A 442 -1.96 3.47 3.05
CA SER A 442 -3.03 3.85 2.10
C SER A 442 -3.05 2.96 0.87
N LEU A 443 -1.88 2.45 0.45
CA LEU A 443 -1.79 1.51 -0.65
C LEU A 443 -2.34 0.12 -0.28
N GLY A 444 -2.18 -0.31 0.98
CA GLY A 444 -2.69 -1.57 1.50
C GLY A 444 -4.17 -1.81 1.18
N PRO A 445 -5.11 -0.97 1.63
CA PRO A 445 -6.52 -1.22 1.39
C PRO A 445 -6.89 -1.12 -0.09
N VAL A 446 -6.19 -0.27 -0.84
CA VAL A 446 -6.30 -0.21 -2.30
C VAL A 446 -5.95 -1.57 -2.91
N LEU A 447 -4.83 -2.18 -2.55
CA LEU A 447 -4.42 -3.51 -3.04
C LEU A 447 -5.44 -4.59 -2.68
N TRP A 448 -5.78 -4.71 -1.40
CA TRP A 448 -6.66 -5.79 -0.90
C TRP A 448 -8.12 -5.63 -1.34
N SER A 449 -8.51 -4.43 -1.78
CA SER A 449 -9.82 -4.18 -2.40
C SER A 449 -10.07 -4.98 -3.69
N ILE A 450 -9.04 -5.63 -4.25
CA ILE A 450 -9.20 -6.55 -5.38
C ILE A 450 -10.13 -7.72 -5.03
N PHE A 451 -10.09 -8.18 -3.76
CA PHE A 451 -10.90 -9.28 -3.24
C PHE A 451 -12.21 -8.81 -2.61
N TRP A 452 -12.30 -7.53 -2.26
CA TRP A 452 -13.49 -6.93 -1.67
C TRP A 452 -14.67 -6.90 -2.64
N GLN A 453 -15.88 -6.96 -2.09
CA GLN A 453 -17.14 -6.92 -2.82
C GLN A 453 -18.20 -6.10 -2.04
N PRO A 454 -18.81 -5.06 -2.64
CA PRO A 454 -19.72 -4.15 -1.95
C PRO A 454 -20.92 -4.82 -1.26
N ASP A 455 -21.52 -5.83 -1.91
CA ASP A 455 -22.76 -6.44 -1.45
C ASP A 455 -22.56 -7.61 -0.48
N ILE A 456 -21.32 -7.98 -0.19
CA ILE A 456 -21.03 -9.08 0.72
C ILE A 456 -21.05 -8.57 2.16
N GLN A 457 -21.96 -9.15 2.93
CA GLN A 457 -22.07 -8.89 4.35
C GLN A 457 -20.88 -9.46 5.13
N CYS A 458 -20.52 -8.80 6.24
CA CYS A 458 -19.33 -9.16 7.02
C CYS A 458 -19.36 -10.59 7.60
N ASN A 459 -20.54 -11.18 7.85
CA ASN A 459 -20.68 -12.58 8.26
C ASN A 459 -20.65 -13.58 7.10
N LEU A 460 -20.63 -13.12 5.84
CA LEU A 460 -20.59 -13.92 4.62
C LEU A 460 -19.27 -13.74 3.83
N VAL A 461 -18.24 -13.15 4.45
CA VAL A 461 -16.93 -12.94 3.82
C VAL A 461 -16.23 -14.28 3.54
N SER A 462 -16.29 -15.22 4.48
CA SER A 462 -15.66 -16.53 4.34
C SER A 462 -16.06 -17.29 3.07
N PRO A 463 -17.36 -17.51 2.75
CA PRO A 463 -17.72 -18.22 1.52
C PRO A 463 -17.28 -17.47 0.27
N TRP A 464 -17.26 -16.13 0.29
CA TRP A 464 -16.76 -15.32 -0.82
C TRP A 464 -15.25 -15.51 -1.05
N LEU A 465 -14.43 -15.39 0.00
CA LEU A 465 -12.97 -15.58 -0.10
C LEU A 465 -12.60 -17.03 -0.40
N ALA A 466 -13.31 -18.01 0.17
CA ALA A 466 -13.13 -19.42 -0.14
C ALA A 466 -13.42 -19.71 -1.62
N ALA A 467 -14.43 -19.06 -2.19
CA ALA A 467 -14.73 -19.16 -3.60
C ALA A 467 -13.60 -18.59 -4.47
N ILE A 468 -13.07 -17.42 -4.13
CA ILE A 468 -11.89 -16.83 -4.79
C ILE A 468 -10.71 -17.80 -4.75
N ASN A 469 -10.36 -18.26 -3.55
CA ASN A 469 -9.24 -19.17 -3.35
C ASN A 469 -9.41 -20.43 -4.21
N SER A 470 -10.61 -21.01 -4.27
CA SER A 470 -10.89 -22.20 -5.10
C SER A 470 -10.62 -22.00 -6.60
N VAL A 471 -10.69 -20.77 -7.10
CA VAL A 471 -10.49 -20.43 -8.51
C VAL A 471 -9.04 -20.09 -8.80
N ILE A 472 -8.41 -19.25 -7.97
CA ILE A 472 -7.05 -18.74 -8.24
C ILE A 472 -5.96 -19.63 -7.67
N ARG A 473 -6.30 -20.62 -6.82
CA ARG A 473 -5.34 -21.55 -6.20
C ARG A 473 -4.36 -22.19 -7.19
N PRO A 474 -4.76 -22.67 -8.39
CA PRO A 474 -3.79 -23.20 -9.36
C PRO A 474 -2.70 -22.17 -9.75
N ALA A 475 -3.06 -20.90 -9.87
CA ALA A 475 -2.10 -19.83 -10.15
C ALA A 475 -1.23 -19.49 -8.94
N LEU A 476 -1.80 -19.54 -7.72
CA LEU A 476 -1.02 -19.36 -6.49
C LEU A 476 0.01 -20.50 -6.32
N ASP A 477 -0.42 -21.75 -6.47
CA ASP A 477 0.41 -22.95 -6.27
C ASP A 477 1.46 -23.09 -7.37
N GLY A 478 1.12 -22.70 -8.61
CA GLY A 478 2.06 -22.63 -9.74
C GLY A 478 2.95 -21.37 -9.75
N CYS A 479 2.77 -20.45 -8.80
CA CYS A 479 3.40 -19.13 -8.78
C CYS A 479 3.24 -18.37 -10.11
N ASP A 480 2.06 -18.44 -10.74
CA ASP A 480 1.78 -17.77 -12.01
C ASP A 480 1.36 -16.31 -11.79
N PHE A 481 2.35 -15.45 -11.58
CA PHE A 481 2.14 -14.02 -11.35
C PHE A 481 1.45 -13.31 -12.51
N GLU A 482 1.73 -13.71 -13.75
CA GLU A 482 1.13 -13.11 -14.92
C GLU A 482 -0.38 -13.42 -14.99
N MET A 483 -0.76 -14.67 -14.70
CA MET A 483 -2.16 -15.06 -14.62
C MET A 483 -2.90 -14.27 -13.54
N LEU A 484 -2.32 -14.14 -12.34
CA LEU A 484 -2.92 -13.34 -11.26
C LEU A 484 -3.09 -11.88 -11.67
N ALA A 485 -2.07 -11.26 -12.29
CA ALA A 485 -2.14 -9.89 -12.79
C ALA A 485 -3.28 -9.72 -13.80
N LYS A 486 -3.45 -10.67 -14.73
CA LYS A 486 -4.53 -10.67 -15.72
C LYS A 486 -5.91 -10.81 -15.07
N VAL A 487 -6.07 -11.76 -14.16
CA VAL A 487 -7.33 -11.95 -13.40
C VAL A 487 -7.71 -10.66 -12.67
N PHE A 488 -6.73 -10.03 -12.01
CA PHE A 488 -6.95 -8.77 -11.30
C PHE A 488 -7.31 -7.64 -12.26
N ALA A 489 -6.62 -7.54 -13.41
CA ALA A 489 -6.92 -6.54 -14.44
C ALA A 489 -8.31 -6.73 -15.06
N SER A 490 -8.77 -7.97 -15.22
CA SER A 490 -10.12 -8.28 -15.69
C SER A 490 -11.21 -7.82 -14.73
N ARG A 491 -10.92 -7.73 -13.42
CA ARG A 491 -11.86 -7.29 -12.38
C ARG A 491 -11.76 -5.79 -12.10
N ARG A 492 -10.57 -5.29 -11.77
CA ARG A 492 -10.31 -3.90 -11.34
C ARG A 492 -9.01 -3.35 -11.96
N PRO A 493 -9.05 -2.83 -13.20
CA PRO A 493 -7.85 -2.40 -13.92
C PRO A 493 -6.97 -1.39 -13.16
N ARG A 494 -7.59 -0.42 -12.46
CA ARG A 494 -6.86 0.62 -11.69
C ARG A 494 -6.04 0.04 -10.55
N ILE A 495 -6.58 -0.98 -9.89
CA ILE A 495 -5.95 -1.64 -8.75
C ILE A 495 -4.93 -2.67 -9.23
N ALA A 496 -5.24 -3.34 -10.34
CA ALA A 496 -4.40 -4.39 -10.90
C ALA A 496 -3.01 -3.89 -11.29
N LEU A 497 -2.85 -2.64 -11.73
CA LEU A 497 -1.54 -2.06 -12.04
C LEU A 497 -0.59 -2.01 -10.85
N TRP A 498 -1.10 -1.78 -9.64
CA TRP A 498 -0.30 -1.86 -8.41
C TRP A 498 0.15 -3.28 -8.12
N TRP A 499 -0.77 -4.24 -8.21
CA TRP A 499 -0.44 -5.67 -8.08
C TRP A 499 0.56 -6.13 -9.13
N HIS A 500 0.41 -5.66 -10.37
CA HIS A 500 1.32 -5.96 -11.46
C HIS A 500 2.75 -5.49 -11.12
N GLY A 501 2.90 -4.27 -10.62
CA GLY A 501 4.17 -3.77 -10.09
C GLY A 501 4.76 -4.68 -9.01
N LEU A 502 3.95 -5.10 -8.03
CA LEU A 502 4.41 -6.00 -6.96
C LEU A 502 4.81 -7.38 -7.48
N PHE A 503 4.12 -7.90 -8.49
CA PHE A 503 4.42 -9.19 -9.11
C PHE A 503 5.67 -9.14 -10.00
N LEU A 504 5.96 -8.01 -10.64
CA LEU A 504 7.18 -7.80 -11.42
C LEU A 504 8.45 -7.78 -10.56
N LEU A 505 8.32 -7.48 -9.26
CA LEU A 505 9.39 -7.61 -8.28
C LEU A 505 9.64 -9.06 -7.84
N GLY A 506 8.81 -10.02 -8.27
CA GLY A 506 9.15 -11.45 -8.35
C GLY A 506 9.30 -12.24 -7.06
N ASN A 507 9.07 -11.66 -5.87
CA ASN A 507 9.23 -12.40 -4.61
C ASN A 507 7.98 -13.26 -4.30
N PRO A 508 8.08 -14.60 -4.19
CA PRO A 508 6.94 -15.48 -3.97
C PRO A 508 6.23 -15.26 -2.62
N LYS A 509 6.90 -14.65 -1.62
CA LYS A 509 6.26 -14.32 -0.34
C LYS A 509 5.01 -13.45 -0.48
N ILE A 510 4.89 -12.68 -1.57
CA ILE A 510 3.67 -11.91 -1.86
C ILE A 510 2.44 -12.82 -2.02
N LEU A 511 2.62 -14.06 -2.50
CA LEU A 511 1.55 -15.05 -2.63
C LEU A 511 1.12 -15.56 -1.26
N ASP A 512 2.04 -15.66 -0.30
CA ASP A 512 1.70 -16.04 1.07
C ASP A 512 0.86 -14.96 1.74
N LEU A 513 1.14 -13.67 1.49
CA LEU A 513 0.26 -12.58 1.94
C LEU A 513 -1.16 -12.73 1.38
N ILE A 514 -1.29 -13.10 0.09
CA ILE A 514 -2.59 -13.35 -0.54
C ILE A 514 -3.29 -14.56 0.12
N ARG A 515 -2.59 -15.68 0.30
CA ARG A 515 -3.14 -16.88 0.95
C ARG A 515 -3.65 -16.56 2.36
N ASN A 516 -2.80 -15.93 3.17
CA ASN A 516 -3.14 -15.55 4.53
C ASN A 516 -4.38 -14.63 4.56
N TYR A 517 -4.44 -13.65 3.66
CA TYR A 517 -5.59 -12.74 3.58
C TYR A 517 -6.88 -13.48 3.22
N LEU A 518 -6.85 -14.38 2.23
CA LEU A 518 -8.03 -15.16 1.82
C LEU A 518 -8.52 -16.10 2.93
N ASP A 519 -7.60 -16.64 3.73
CA ASP A 519 -7.91 -17.61 4.78
C ASP A 519 -8.29 -16.94 6.12
N THR A 520 -7.80 -15.73 6.40
CA THR A 520 -7.89 -15.12 7.74
C THR A 520 -8.28 -13.63 7.80
N LEU A 521 -8.39 -12.94 6.65
CA LEU A 521 -8.46 -11.46 6.56
C LEU A 521 -7.26 -10.74 7.20
N ASP A 522 -6.11 -11.40 7.19
CA ASP A 522 -4.86 -10.87 7.71
C ASP A 522 -3.73 -11.32 6.81
N GLU A 523 -2.89 -10.39 6.40
CA GLU A 523 -1.75 -10.64 5.52
C GLU A 523 -0.58 -11.30 6.29
N GLY A 524 -0.52 -11.11 7.61
CA GLY A 524 0.55 -11.61 8.47
C GLY A 524 1.86 -10.81 8.42
N CYS A 525 1.86 -9.62 7.83
CA CYS A 525 3.07 -8.78 7.64
C CYS A 525 3.24 -7.66 8.67
N SER A 526 2.26 -7.41 9.54
CA SER A 526 2.27 -6.27 10.48
C SER A 526 1.47 -6.56 11.75
N TYR A 527 1.59 -5.67 12.75
CA TYR A 527 0.77 -5.68 13.97
C TYR A 527 -0.74 -5.46 13.70
N ASP A 528 -1.09 -5.09 12.47
CA ASP A 528 -2.43 -4.71 12.05
C ASP A 528 -2.63 -5.10 10.57
N THR A 529 -3.88 -5.20 10.10
CA THR A 529 -4.17 -5.56 8.72
C THR A 529 -3.90 -4.41 7.75
N LEU A 530 -3.37 -4.73 6.57
CA LEU A 530 -3.21 -3.77 5.48
C LEU A 530 -4.53 -3.52 4.74
N ALA A 531 -5.57 -4.34 4.93
CA ALA A 531 -6.88 -4.16 4.32
C ALA A 531 -7.81 -3.16 5.06
N ARG A 532 -7.27 -2.42 6.03
CA ARG A 532 -8.01 -1.40 6.78
C ARG A 532 -8.57 -0.32 5.84
N PRO A 533 -9.89 -0.05 5.84
CA PRO A 533 -10.46 1.01 5.02
C PRO A 533 -9.81 2.37 5.24
N ASP A 534 -9.53 3.04 4.13
CA ASP A 534 -8.97 4.38 4.07
C ASP A 534 -9.73 5.22 3.03
N ILE A 535 -10.81 5.87 3.45
CA ILE A 535 -11.68 6.67 2.56
C ILE A 535 -10.91 7.70 1.71
N VAL A 536 -9.75 8.16 2.20
CA VAL A 536 -8.86 9.06 1.47
C VAL A 536 -8.23 8.35 0.28
N ALA A 537 -7.71 7.14 0.48
CA ALA A 537 -7.12 6.34 -0.58
C ALA A 537 -8.15 5.96 -1.67
N ALA A 538 -9.40 5.69 -1.27
CA ALA A 538 -10.50 5.48 -2.19
C ALA A 538 -10.80 6.75 -3.02
N ALA A 539 -10.80 7.93 -2.40
CA ALA A 539 -10.96 9.20 -3.10
C ALA A 539 -9.78 9.51 -4.05
N TRP A 540 -8.57 9.16 -3.65
CA TRP A 540 -7.35 9.38 -4.43
C TRP A 540 -7.29 8.52 -5.68
N THR A 541 -7.69 7.26 -5.59
CA THR A 541 -7.63 6.29 -6.70
C THR A 541 -8.93 6.25 -7.51
N GLY A 542 -10.03 6.73 -6.93
CA GLY A 542 -11.37 6.60 -7.50
C GLY A 542 -11.93 5.17 -7.44
N ALA A 543 -11.28 4.28 -6.69
CA ALA A 543 -11.65 2.88 -6.55
C ALA A 543 -12.20 2.63 -5.13
N PRO A 544 -13.48 2.27 -4.96
CA PRO A 544 -14.04 1.96 -3.65
C PRO A 544 -13.42 0.69 -3.07
N GLN A 545 -13.23 0.64 -1.77
CA GLN A 545 -12.57 -0.47 -1.07
C GLN A 545 -13.34 -0.93 0.17
N SER A 546 -14.42 -0.23 0.51
CA SER A 546 -15.25 -0.50 1.65
C SER A 546 -16.67 0.00 1.45
N PHE A 547 -17.59 -0.47 2.30
CA PHE A 547 -18.93 0.08 2.35
C PHE A 547 -18.94 1.58 2.67
N LEU A 548 -17.89 2.13 3.29
CA LEU A 548 -17.79 3.55 3.66
C LEU A 548 -17.58 4.47 2.46
N ASP A 549 -17.15 3.91 1.33
CA ASP A 549 -16.90 4.65 0.10
C ASP A 549 -18.17 4.83 -0.75
N ASP A 550 -19.27 4.18 -0.34
CA ASP A 550 -20.57 4.37 -0.97
C ASP A 550 -21.07 5.80 -0.72
N GLN A 551 -21.45 6.46 -1.80
CA GLN A 551 -21.97 7.83 -1.80
C GLN A 551 -23.50 7.85 -1.90
N ALA A 552 -24.13 6.69 -2.15
CA ALA A 552 -25.57 6.57 -2.26
C ALA A 552 -26.19 6.35 -0.88
N SER A 553 -26.72 7.43 -0.30
CA SER A 553 -27.56 7.32 0.89
C SER A 553 -29.03 7.39 0.54
N ARG A 554 -29.82 6.63 1.30
CA ARG A 554 -31.26 6.82 1.37
C ARG A 554 -31.59 7.79 2.51
N ASN A 555 -32.82 8.29 2.49
CA ASN A 555 -33.35 9.20 3.48
C ASN A 555 -34.33 8.44 4.37
N TYR A 556 -34.26 8.67 5.68
CA TYR A 556 -35.04 7.98 6.71
C TYR A 556 -35.85 8.98 7.52
N ALA A 557 -37.04 9.33 7.02
CA ALA A 557 -37.91 10.35 7.60
C ALA A 557 -38.69 9.84 8.82
N GLY A 558 -39.25 8.63 8.75
CA GLY A 558 -40.12 8.07 9.78
C GLY A 558 -39.35 7.47 10.95
N LEU A 559 -39.87 7.62 12.18
CA LEU A 559 -39.29 6.97 13.38
C LEU A 559 -39.35 5.43 13.30
N ASP A 560 -40.33 4.90 12.57
CA ASP A 560 -40.49 3.47 12.30
C ASP A 560 -39.61 2.96 11.14
N ASP A 561 -38.81 3.84 10.52
CA ASP A 561 -37.94 3.45 9.41
C ASP A 561 -36.84 2.50 9.90
N LEU A 562 -36.60 1.45 9.10
CA LEU A 562 -35.49 0.52 9.31
C LEU A 562 -34.24 1.04 8.59
N VAL A 563 -33.34 1.64 9.35
CA VAL A 563 -32.04 2.13 8.87
C VAL A 563 -31.06 0.95 8.75
N PRO A 564 -30.54 0.63 7.55
CA PRO A 564 -29.48 -0.34 7.39
C PRO A 564 -28.28 0.02 8.26
N ARG A 565 -27.67 -0.98 8.88
CA ARG A 565 -26.52 -0.76 9.76
C ARG A 565 -25.31 -0.15 9.03
N ALA A 566 -25.16 -0.46 7.74
CA ALA A 566 -24.15 0.15 6.89
C ALA A 566 -24.29 1.67 6.84
N ASP A 567 -25.49 2.17 6.55
CA ASP A 567 -25.82 3.59 6.49
C ASP A 567 -25.60 4.27 7.85
N LEU A 568 -26.08 3.66 8.94
CA LEU A 568 -25.84 4.16 10.30
C LEU A 568 -24.35 4.35 10.60
N LEU A 569 -23.53 3.35 10.29
CA LEU A 569 -22.09 3.40 10.54
C LEU A 569 -21.37 4.39 9.59
N GLN A 570 -21.83 4.56 8.36
CA GLN A 570 -21.33 5.61 7.46
C GLN A 570 -21.60 7.00 8.02
N HIS A 571 -22.83 7.25 8.51
CA HIS A 571 -23.19 8.53 9.11
C HIS A 571 -22.32 8.84 10.34
N ARG A 572 -22.17 7.87 11.27
CA ARG A 572 -21.27 8.02 12.43
C ARG A 572 -19.83 8.31 12.00
N HIS A 573 -19.32 7.60 11.00
CA HIS A 573 -17.96 7.82 10.51
C HIS A 573 -17.76 9.21 9.89
N THR A 574 -18.72 9.71 9.12
CA THR A 574 -18.67 11.04 8.49
C THR A 574 -18.61 12.17 9.52
N LEU A 575 -19.13 11.95 10.73
CA LEU A 575 -19.06 12.92 11.83
C LEU A 575 -17.80 12.74 12.70
N THR A 576 -17.02 11.68 12.48
CA THR A 576 -15.79 11.32 13.23
C THR A 576 -14.57 11.20 12.30
N LEU A 577 -14.54 11.95 11.19
CA LEU A 577 -13.47 11.85 10.17
C LEU A 577 -12.05 12.17 10.69
N ARG A 578 -11.94 12.89 11.81
CA ARG A 578 -10.66 13.19 12.48
C ARG A 578 -10.23 12.10 13.43
N ASP A 579 -11.15 11.27 13.90
CA ASP A 579 -10.87 10.35 14.97
C ASP A 579 -9.89 9.28 14.46
N PRO A 580 -8.82 9.02 15.23
CA PRO A 580 -7.85 8.00 14.88
C PRO A 580 -8.41 6.59 15.11
N TRP A 581 -9.62 6.46 15.68
CA TRP A 581 -10.26 5.19 15.97
C TRP A 581 -10.47 4.42 14.68
N PRO A 582 -9.69 3.34 14.48
CA PRO A 582 -9.61 2.75 13.18
C PRO A 582 -10.86 1.96 12.86
N LEU A 583 -11.32 2.07 11.62
CA LEU A 583 -12.20 1.09 11.02
C LEU A 583 -11.35 -0.13 10.66
N PHE A 584 -11.71 -1.33 11.11
CA PHE A 584 -10.82 -2.48 10.93
C PHE A 584 -11.05 -3.22 9.61
N TYR A 585 -12.26 -3.20 9.03
CA TYR A 585 -12.57 -3.87 7.76
C TYR A 585 -13.66 -3.18 6.93
N GLY A 586 -13.55 -3.31 5.60
CA GLY A 586 -14.45 -2.65 4.64
C GLY A 586 -15.70 -3.41 4.25
N TRP A 587 -15.96 -4.58 4.84
CA TRP A 587 -17.10 -5.43 4.50
C TRP A 587 -18.42 -4.86 5.01
N ARG A 588 -19.53 -5.13 4.29
CA ARG A 588 -20.82 -4.50 4.56
C ARG A 588 -21.41 -5.00 5.89
N PRO A 589 -21.79 -4.12 6.82
CA PRO A 589 -22.54 -4.51 8.01
C PRO A 589 -23.90 -5.14 7.63
N PHE A 590 -24.30 -6.20 8.33
CA PHE A 590 -25.61 -6.82 8.14
C PHE A 590 -26.68 -6.25 9.08
N GLY A 591 -27.93 -6.43 8.68
CA GLY A 591 -29.11 -6.03 9.46
C GLY A 591 -29.43 -4.54 9.40
N SER A 592 -30.50 -4.19 10.10
CA SER A 592 -31.03 -2.83 10.20
C SER A 592 -31.42 -2.53 11.65
N VAL A 593 -31.53 -1.24 11.95
CA VAL A 593 -31.92 -0.69 13.25
C VAL A 593 -33.13 0.21 13.03
N LEU A 594 -34.12 0.16 13.93
CA LEU A 594 -35.23 1.13 13.92
C LEU A 594 -34.69 2.51 14.23
N LYS A 595 -35.09 3.53 13.47
CA LYS A 595 -34.63 4.92 13.70
C LYS A 595 -34.88 5.37 15.14
N ASP A 596 -36.03 5.03 15.73
CA ASP A 596 -36.36 5.32 17.13
C ASP A 596 -35.37 4.76 18.17
N SER A 597 -34.55 3.78 17.79
CA SER A 597 -33.50 3.19 18.63
C SER A 597 -32.10 3.77 18.38
N ILE A 598 -31.99 4.79 17.52
CA ILE A 598 -30.73 5.48 17.17
C ILE A 598 -30.66 6.79 17.96
N GLU A 599 -29.46 7.28 18.24
CA GLU A 599 -29.25 8.60 18.85
C GLU A 599 -30.00 9.72 18.09
N PRO A 600 -30.85 10.52 18.78
CA PRO A 600 -31.62 11.60 18.14
C PRO A 600 -30.75 12.64 17.41
N ASP A 601 -29.52 12.87 17.88
CA ASP A 601 -28.56 13.79 17.27
C ASP A 601 -28.19 13.40 15.82
N LEU A 602 -28.42 12.13 15.43
CA LEU A 602 -28.17 11.65 14.07
C LEU A 602 -29.40 11.78 13.16
N TYR A 603 -30.59 12.13 13.68
CA TYR A 603 -31.82 12.18 12.90
C TYR A 603 -31.74 13.17 11.73
N PRO A 604 -31.27 14.43 11.90
CA PRO A 604 -31.18 15.37 10.78
C PRO A 604 -30.33 14.83 9.62
N TRP A 605 -29.26 14.10 9.95
CA TRP A 605 -28.37 13.48 8.98
C TRP A 605 -29.04 12.31 8.26
N LEU A 606 -29.74 11.44 8.99
CA LEU A 606 -30.46 10.29 8.44
C LEU A 606 -31.64 10.72 7.54
N GLU A 607 -32.33 11.81 7.90
CA GLU A 607 -33.47 12.34 7.15
C GLU A 607 -33.06 12.98 5.82
N ARG A 608 -31.90 13.64 5.79
CA ARG A 608 -31.37 14.28 4.58
C ARG A 608 -30.61 13.32 3.66
N GLY A 609 -30.02 12.28 4.25
CA GLY A 609 -29.12 11.35 3.59
C GLY A 609 -27.65 11.77 3.68
N HIS A 610 -26.76 10.79 3.60
CA HIS A 610 -25.32 10.95 3.60
C HIS A 610 -24.78 11.51 2.26
N ARG A 611 -23.95 12.56 2.37
CA ARG A 611 -23.13 13.08 1.28
C ARG A 611 -21.78 13.53 1.82
N ARG A 612 -20.69 12.95 1.32
CA ARG A 612 -19.31 13.29 1.72
C ARG A 612 -18.41 13.40 0.49
N ASP A 613 -18.04 14.62 0.13
CA ASP A 613 -17.27 14.90 -1.07
C ASP A 613 -15.81 15.26 -0.72
N TYR A 614 -14.85 14.55 -1.30
CA TYR A 614 -13.43 14.90 -1.16
C TYR A 614 -13.15 16.23 -1.89
N GLN A 615 -12.58 17.20 -1.20
CA GLN A 615 -12.30 18.53 -1.75
C GLN A 615 -10.83 18.69 -2.11
N GLN A 616 -9.95 18.56 -1.11
CA GLN A 616 -8.53 18.84 -1.28
C GLN A 616 -7.67 18.18 -0.22
N TRP A 617 -6.37 18.19 -0.46
CA TRP A 617 -5.32 17.81 0.47
C TRP A 617 -4.55 19.03 0.93
N THR A 618 -4.02 18.99 2.15
CA THR A 618 -3.14 20.04 2.67
C THR A 618 -1.88 19.41 3.24
N TRP A 619 -0.72 19.91 2.77
CA TRP A 619 0.61 19.48 3.19
C TRP A 619 1.21 20.42 4.23
N TRP A 620 1.98 19.86 5.16
CA TRP A 620 2.84 20.62 6.06
C TRP A 620 4.07 19.80 6.49
N ALA A 621 5.11 20.49 6.94
CA ALA A 621 6.35 19.88 7.42
C ALA A 621 6.65 20.33 8.85
N LYS A 622 7.10 19.40 9.70
CA LYS A 622 7.37 19.66 11.14
C LYS A 622 8.52 20.65 11.34
N ASP A 623 9.50 20.65 10.45
CA ASP A 623 10.70 21.49 10.53
C ASP A 623 10.48 22.93 10.05
N GLY A 624 9.25 23.30 9.68
CA GLY A 624 8.94 24.63 9.16
C GLY A 624 9.45 24.89 7.74
N THR A 625 9.99 23.87 7.05
CA THR A 625 10.39 24.00 5.63
C THR A 625 9.20 24.43 4.77
N ILE A 626 8.01 23.92 5.10
CA ILE A 626 6.74 24.38 4.55
C ILE A 626 6.19 25.45 5.50
N LYS A 627 6.46 26.73 5.20
CA LYS A 627 6.07 27.89 6.03
C LYS A 627 4.56 28.17 6.04
N ALA A 628 3.87 27.80 4.96
CA ALA A 628 2.42 27.92 4.81
C ALA A 628 1.84 26.60 4.28
N PRO A 629 0.65 26.16 4.74
CA PRO A 629 0.07 24.91 4.28
C PRO A 629 -0.10 24.90 2.76
N LEU A 630 0.51 23.92 2.08
CA LEU A 630 0.39 23.80 0.62
C LEU A 630 -0.85 22.97 0.28
N ILE A 631 -1.71 23.52 -0.56
CA ILE A 631 -2.97 22.88 -0.95
C ILE A 631 -2.79 22.15 -2.29
N SER A 632 -3.33 20.94 -2.38
CA SER A 632 -3.46 20.19 -3.63
C SER A 632 -4.92 19.77 -3.80
N THR A 633 -5.54 20.14 -4.91
CA THR A 633 -6.91 19.75 -5.27
C THR A 633 -6.97 18.36 -5.91
N GLY A 634 -5.81 17.81 -6.27
CA GLY A 634 -5.61 16.45 -6.71
C GLY A 634 -5.60 16.27 -8.23
N PHE A 635 -5.03 15.15 -8.68
CA PHE A 635 -4.66 14.85 -10.07
C PHE A 635 -5.69 15.25 -11.12
N ARG A 636 -6.95 14.85 -10.96
CA ARG A 636 -8.04 15.15 -11.89
C ARG A 636 -8.29 16.65 -12.04
N GLN A 637 -8.31 17.39 -10.94
CA GLN A 637 -8.56 18.83 -10.97
C GLN A 637 -7.33 19.61 -11.46
N GLU A 638 -6.14 19.18 -11.05
CA GLU A 638 -4.87 19.84 -11.39
C GLU A 638 -4.43 19.59 -12.85
N THR A 639 -4.80 18.45 -13.43
CA THR A 639 -4.34 18.04 -14.77
C THR A 639 -5.46 17.91 -15.80
N ASN A 640 -6.73 18.02 -15.38
CA ASN A 640 -7.91 17.72 -16.20
C ASN A 640 -7.91 16.30 -16.81
N ARG A 641 -7.09 15.39 -16.27
CA ARG A 641 -7.03 13.99 -16.69
C ARG A 641 -7.63 13.10 -15.62
N PHE A 642 -8.63 12.34 -16.02
CA PHE A 642 -9.15 11.21 -15.29
C PHE A 642 -9.99 10.40 -16.27
N ASP A 643 -9.55 9.18 -16.57
CA ASP A 643 -10.35 8.31 -17.40
C ASP A 643 -11.45 7.69 -16.53
N GLY A 644 -12.66 8.27 -16.53
CA GLY A 644 -13.82 7.71 -15.84
C GLY A 644 -14.44 6.50 -16.53
N THR A 645 -13.98 6.15 -17.75
CA THR A 645 -14.56 5.05 -18.54
C THR A 645 -13.99 3.69 -18.12
N VAL A 646 -12.83 3.64 -17.48
CA VAL A 646 -12.23 2.41 -16.92
C VAL A 646 -13.08 1.92 -15.75
N PRO A 647 -13.89 0.86 -15.93
CA PRO A 647 -14.85 0.44 -14.92
C PRO A 647 -14.27 -0.62 -14.00
N ASP A 648 -14.64 -0.56 -12.71
CA ASP A 648 -14.51 -1.72 -11.83
C ASP A 648 -15.67 -2.69 -12.11
N LYS A 649 -15.36 -3.95 -12.44
CA LYS A 649 -16.36 -4.99 -12.69
C LYS A 649 -16.76 -5.67 -11.37
N LEU A 650 -17.57 -4.97 -10.58
CA LEU A 650 -18.04 -5.45 -9.27
C LEU A 650 -19.43 -6.12 -9.32
N ALA A 651 -20.05 -6.27 -10.49
CA ALA A 651 -21.30 -7.02 -10.59
C ALA A 651 -21.05 -8.52 -10.28
N ILE A 652 -21.85 -9.09 -9.38
CA ILE A 652 -21.84 -10.54 -9.11
C ILE A 652 -22.58 -11.24 -10.26
N ILE A 653 -21.98 -12.29 -10.80
CA ILE A 653 -22.58 -13.15 -11.82
C ILE A 653 -23.24 -14.33 -11.09
N PRO A 654 -24.58 -14.43 -11.05
CA PRO A 654 -25.26 -15.54 -10.40
C PRO A 654 -24.89 -16.86 -11.08
N ALA A 655 -24.57 -17.88 -10.28
CA ALA A 655 -24.39 -19.22 -10.81
C ALA A 655 -25.75 -19.80 -11.26
N PRO A 656 -25.80 -20.64 -12.32
CA PRO A 656 -27.03 -21.36 -12.68
C PRO A 656 -27.59 -22.20 -11.52
N ASP A 657 -26.67 -22.65 -10.65
CA ASP A 657 -26.90 -23.58 -9.54
C ASP A 657 -26.50 -22.96 -8.18
N SER A 658 -26.81 -21.68 -7.94
CA SER A 658 -26.35 -20.94 -6.74
C SER A 658 -26.59 -21.66 -5.42
N PHE A 659 -27.66 -22.45 -5.29
CA PHE A 659 -28.04 -23.09 -4.03
C PHE A 659 -27.56 -24.53 -3.86
N VAL A 660 -26.83 -25.09 -4.84
CA VAL A 660 -26.33 -26.47 -4.79
C VAL A 660 -25.35 -26.67 -3.63
N PRO A 661 -25.40 -27.82 -2.92
CA PRO A 661 -24.47 -28.13 -1.85
C PRO A 661 -23.00 -28.02 -2.27
N LEU A 662 -22.17 -27.52 -1.36
CA LEU A 662 -20.73 -27.44 -1.58
C LEU A 662 -20.13 -28.85 -1.72
N PRO A 663 -19.14 -29.06 -2.60
CA PRO A 663 -18.42 -30.32 -2.66
C PRO A 663 -17.78 -30.66 -1.31
N PRO A 664 -17.71 -31.93 -0.89
CA PRO A 664 -17.12 -32.32 0.40
C PRO A 664 -15.65 -31.90 0.59
N SER A 665 -14.94 -31.66 -0.52
CA SER A 665 -13.54 -31.21 -0.53
C SER A 665 -13.37 -29.71 -0.24
N ILE A 666 -14.45 -28.94 -0.25
CA ILE A 666 -14.42 -27.49 0.02
C ILE A 666 -14.66 -27.28 1.51
N ASN A 667 -13.60 -26.85 2.20
CA ASN A 667 -13.70 -26.30 3.55
C ASN A 667 -13.81 -24.77 3.45
N VAL A 668 -14.87 -24.18 4.02
CA VAL A 668 -15.03 -22.73 4.11
C VAL A 668 -14.49 -22.27 5.47
N PRO A 669 -13.39 -21.49 5.53
CA PRO A 669 -12.80 -21.03 6.79
C PRO A 669 -13.78 -20.21 7.64
N LEU A 670 -13.81 -20.37 8.96
CA LEU A 670 -14.62 -19.51 9.84
C LEU A 670 -13.99 -18.12 10.05
N ALA A 671 -12.67 -18.04 10.09
CA ALA A 671 -11.93 -16.87 10.57
C ALA A 671 -12.31 -15.55 9.85
N PRO A 672 -12.42 -15.47 8.52
CA PRO A 672 -12.78 -14.22 7.83
C PRO A 672 -14.13 -13.64 8.27
N SER A 673 -15.20 -14.44 8.20
CA SER A 673 -16.54 -14.02 8.60
C SER A 673 -16.60 -13.67 10.09
N LYS A 674 -15.98 -14.46 10.96
CA LYS A 674 -15.95 -14.18 12.41
C LYS A 674 -15.24 -12.87 12.69
N ARG A 675 -14.03 -12.66 12.14
CA ARG A 675 -13.22 -11.46 12.34
C ARG A 675 -13.92 -10.20 11.82
N ALA A 676 -14.45 -10.22 10.60
CA ALA A 676 -15.19 -9.09 10.05
C ALA A 676 -16.48 -8.78 10.84
N THR A 677 -17.19 -9.81 11.33
CA THR A 677 -18.39 -9.65 12.16
C THR A 677 -18.07 -9.03 13.51
N LEU A 678 -17.03 -9.52 14.22
CA LEU A 678 -16.60 -8.98 15.50
C LEU A 678 -16.21 -7.50 15.42
N GLN A 679 -15.58 -7.10 14.30
CA GLN A 679 -15.22 -5.70 14.09
C GLN A 679 -16.43 -4.82 13.77
N MET A 680 -17.38 -5.33 12.99
CA MET A 680 -18.66 -4.63 12.81
C MET A 680 -19.38 -4.42 14.15
N ILE A 681 -19.38 -5.42 15.04
CA ILE A 681 -19.93 -5.27 16.39
C ILE A 681 -19.16 -4.20 17.15
N ALA A 682 -17.82 -4.25 17.16
CA ALA A 682 -16.97 -3.28 17.85
C ALA A 682 -17.28 -1.82 17.48
N HIS A 683 -17.52 -1.55 16.19
CA HIS A 683 -17.92 -0.22 15.69
C HIS A 683 -19.36 0.13 16.04
N SER A 684 -20.26 -0.85 16.02
CA SER A 684 -21.65 -0.63 16.39
C SER A 684 -21.82 -0.25 17.86
N LEU A 685 -20.85 -0.56 18.73
CA LEU A 685 -20.87 -0.16 20.15
C LEU A 685 -20.76 1.36 20.34
N GLY A 686 -20.09 2.09 19.44
CA GLY A 686 -19.85 3.54 19.57
C GLY A 686 -21.04 4.36 19.07
N ASN A 687 -21.44 5.40 19.82
CA ASN A 687 -22.38 6.42 19.36
C ASN A 687 -21.64 7.63 18.75
N ILE A 688 -22.40 8.61 18.25
CA ILE A 688 -21.86 9.86 17.66
C ILE A 688 -20.93 10.66 18.59
N VAL A 689 -21.09 10.57 19.91
CA VAL A 689 -20.23 11.27 20.89
C VAL A 689 -19.03 10.44 21.35
N GLY A 690 -18.85 9.23 20.79
CA GLY A 690 -17.73 8.33 21.10
C GLY A 690 -17.93 7.44 22.32
N GLU A 691 -19.10 7.48 22.98
CA GLU A 691 -19.43 6.55 24.07
C GLU A 691 -19.70 5.16 23.52
N ARG A 692 -19.23 4.13 24.23
CA ARG A 692 -19.33 2.73 23.80
C ARG A 692 -20.24 1.94 24.74
N SER A 693 -21.29 1.36 24.20
CA SER A 693 -22.22 0.50 24.94
C SER A 693 -22.76 -0.63 24.07
N VAL A 694 -23.04 -1.78 24.69
CA VAL A 694 -23.72 -2.91 24.03
C VAL A 694 -25.14 -2.51 23.61
N SER A 695 -25.81 -1.61 24.34
CA SER A 695 -27.12 -1.10 23.96
C SER A 695 -27.09 -0.35 22.62
N THR A 696 -26.00 0.36 22.33
CA THR A 696 -25.80 1.14 21.10
C THR A 696 -25.66 0.26 19.86
N ALA A 697 -25.22 -1.00 20.01
CA ALA A 697 -25.10 -1.90 18.87
C ALA A 697 -26.47 -2.33 18.32
N VAL A 698 -27.51 -2.36 19.16
CA VAL A 698 -28.89 -2.75 18.80
C VAL A 698 -28.93 -4.04 17.96
N ILE A 699 -28.19 -5.07 18.38
CA ILE A 699 -28.20 -6.41 17.77
C ILE A 699 -29.11 -7.30 18.62
N ARG A 700 -30.29 -7.64 18.09
CA ARG A 700 -31.27 -8.47 18.81
C ARG A 700 -30.70 -9.86 19.08
N GLY A 701 -30.86 -10.34 20.32
CA GLY A 701 -30.42 -11.69 20.71
C GLY A 701 -28.91 -11.83 20.96
N LEU A 702 -28.14 -10.74 20.92
CA LEU A 702 -26.70 -10.76 21.21
C LEU A 702 -26.44 -10.98 22.71
N GLY A 703 -26.33 -12.23 23.14
CA GLY A 703 -25.89 -12.59 24.49
C GLY A 703 -24.36 -12.72 24.58
N LYS A 704 -23.77 -12.37 25.74
CA LYS A 704 -22.31 -12.53 26.00
C LYS A 704 -21.81 -13.98 25.82
N ASN A 705 -22.72 -14.96 25.86
CA ASN A 705 -22.41 -16.39 25.74
C ASN A 705 -22.47 -16.91 24.29
N HIS A 706 -22.62 -16.03 23.28
CA HIS A 706 -22.66 -16.46 21.89
C HIS A 706 -21.30 -17.08 21.48
N PRO A 707 -21.25 -18.24 20.79
CA PRO A 707 -19.98 -18.92 20.47
C PRO A 707 -18.97 -18.05 19.71
N TRP A 708 -19.42 -17.18 18.81
CA TRP A 708 -18.52 -16.26 18.10
C TRP A 708 -17.94 -15.16 19.00
N LEU A 709 -18.54 -14.87 20.15
CA LEU A 709 -18.07 -13.89 21.14
C LEU A 709 -17.20 -14.52 22.24
N GLU A 710 -17.07 -15.85 22.27
CA GLU A 710 -16.28 -16.53 23.29
C GLU A 710 -14.81 -16.08 23.23
N GLY A 711 -14.30 -15.61 24.37
CA GLY A 711 -12.94 -15.07 24.49
C GLY A 711 -12.71 -13.73 23.81
N TRP A 712 -13.74 -13.10 23.23
CA TRP A 712 -13.62 -11.79 22.59
C TRP A 712 -13.89 -10.65 23.57
N THR A 713 -12.92 -9.75 23.71
CA THR A 713 -13.08 -8.46 24.41
C THR A 713 -13.09 -7.34 23.38
N PRO A 714 -14.10 -6.44 23.40
CA PRO A 714 -14.06 -5.24 22.59
C PRO A 714 -12.80 -4.42 22.94
N ILE A 715 -11.99 -4.10 21.93
CA ILE A 715 -10.85 -3.17 22.04
C ILE A 715 -11.39 -1.75 22.01
#